data_AF-B3M2P9-F1
#
_entry.id   AF-B3M2P9-F1
#
_cell.length_a   1.000
_cell.length_b   1.000
_cell.length_c   1.000
_cell.angle_alpha   90.00
_cell.angle_beta   90.00
_cell.angle_gamma   90.00
#
_symmetry.space_group_name_H-M   'P 1'
#
loop_
_entity.id
_entity.type
_entity.pdbx_description
1 polymer ?
#
loop_
_entity_poly.entity_id
_entity_poly.type
_entity_poly.pdbx_seq_one_letter_code
_entity_poly.pdbx_strand_id
1 'polypeptide(L)'
;MLSVLKSSRQARFLARLMGSVQNDDNKLDTFRRICDEIAGEASYLKKAEKLQRFFQRGVSGSGFQGDTLLWVQFLIPAANQRVYNLQNKALIKLFSRIFNASQQKMHLDLEQDGDVSETLRKHFAASSKLKPQAQSQLYLQEVEELLLKLEERTKEDEQTELLQELCRKATDLDLRTFIRLVKQDLRINARARHILDAFGPEAYPAYQSSRDLASIVKQFASQGTRTKAQTVPKKVKKGNASGIQVMTPISPMLASACKSVEEAFKKSPAGLYSEIKYDGERVQIHKQGKDFKFFSRNLKPVMDHKIKDLKDYIPRAFPGAEEMILDSEIILVDTDTGALLPFGSLGAHKKQTFANAAVCLFVFDCILYDGEDLTQMPFRDRRDILEQNIKPIKSHVQLSESEFLKTKSELAMMTAKVLHANLEGVVLKSPSSTYQPGKRNWLKVKKDYLFDGKMADTADLVVLGAWYGSGKKGGVLSIFLMGCYDSKDRLWKTVTKVHSGLDDITNEEVHNSLIKLTERADANQTPSWLLCKKSLVPDVLAKNPMDMPVWEITGAEFTKAEAHTASGISIRFPRITRRRSDKTAKEANDLAHLEDLFDASKKNVNVDLLLAGCGPQKKELDLEKTPQKGSKRSSSQTSSTTKEKTSTPGSDDREKSPIPRKRKVERGLSPSQKGLKDFFKPTKEKVEVKKEPKSPKSKLFSGLVAHFAMEKDTGKLREQFEMHGGSITTDTQKANLVFYGTTEIVDLNKLRPLYRRSCRHLNVSWMQTSLEKQSRQPYPLFAVMLKR
;
A
#
# COMPACT_ATOMS: atom_id res chain seq x y z
N MET A 1 9.55 23.76 14.11
CA MET A 1 10.92 23.86 13.56
C MET A 1 10.97 23.59 12.05
N LEU A 2 10.38 22.49 11.53
CA LEU A 2 10.23 22.22 10.08
C LEU A 2 9.41 23.27 9.30
N SER A 3 8.35 23.85 9.90
CA SER A 3 7.59 24.95 9.28
C SER A 3 8.41 26.25 9.19
N VAL A 4 9.22 26.52 10.22
CA VAL A 4 10.10 27.69 10.31
C VAL A 4 11.29 27.58 9.34
N LEU A 5 11.85 26.38 9.17
CA LEU A 5 12.90 26.08 8.18
C LEU A 5 12.37 26.06 6.73
N LYS A 6 11.13 25.58 6.50
CA LYS A 6 10.43 25.73 5.20
C LYS A 6 10.21 27.20 4.87
N SER A 7 9.69 27.97 5.82
CA SER A 7 9.45 29.41 5.70
C SER A 7 10.73 30.19 5.44
N SER A 8 11.85 29.89 6.10
CA SER A 8 13.12 30.61 5.87
C SER A 8 13.80 30.25 4.54
N ARG A 9 13.66 29.01 4.05
CA ARG A 9 14.16 28.60 2.71
C ARG A 9 13.26 29.15 1.60
N GLN A 10 11.94 29.10 1.77
CA GLN A 10 10.97 29.73 0.86
C GLN A 10 11.16 31.25 0.81
N ALA A 11 11.36 31.92 1.94
CA ALA A 11 11.60 33.36 1.98
C ALA A 11 12.90 33.76 1.27
N ARG A 12 13.99 33.00 1.44
CA ARG A 12 15.25 33.24 0.69
C ARG A 12 15.14 32.90 -0.80
N PHE A 13 14.32 31.91 -1.15
CA PHE A 13 14.03 31.55 -2.55
C PHE A 13 13.15 32.60 -3.23
N LEU A 14 12.10 33.09 -2.55
CA LEU A 14 11.24 34.19 -2.98
C LEU A 14 12.04 35.50 -3.13
N ALA A 15 12.92 35.82 -2.16
CA ALA A 15 13.82 36.97 -2.28
C ALA A 15 14.79 36.86 -3.47
N ARG A 16 15.10 35.64 -3.93
CA ARG A 16 15.92 35.37 -5.13
C ARG A 16 15.08 35.42 -6.42
N LEU A 17 13.82 34.97 -6.38
CA LEU A 17 12.84 35.12 -7.47
C LEU A 17 12.56 36.59 -7.78
N MET A 18 12.47 37.43 -6.75
CA MET A 18 12.23 38.86 -6.88
C MET A 18 13.39 39.63 -7.53
N GLY A 19 14.53 38.97 -7.78
CA GLY A 19 15.73 39.56 -8.37
C GLY A 19 16.06 39.17 -9.82
N SER A 20 15.24 38.39 -10.55
CA SER A 20 15.58 37.94 -11.92
C SER A 20 14.57 38.36 -12.99
N VAL A 21 15.08 39.21 -13.90
CA VAL A 21 14.69 39.56 -15.27
C VAL A 21 13.53 38.75 -15.88
N GLN A 22 12.38 39.41 -16.11
CA GLN A 22 11.38 38.97 -17.09
C GLN A 22 12.05 38.85 -18.47
N ASN A 23 12.36 37.63 -18.89
CA ASN A 23 12.95 37.33 -20.19
C ASN A 23 12.16 36.23 -20.91
N ASP A 24 12.35 36.13 -22.22
CA ASP A 24 11.59 35.20 -23.06
C ASP A 24 11.82 33.73 -22.72
N ASP A 25 12.99 33.39 -22.16
CA ASP A 25 13.31 32.03 -21.71
C ASP A 25 12.49 31.63 -20.48
N ASN A 26 12.04 32.59 -19.66
CA ASN A 26 11.26 32.34 -18.45
C ASN A 26 9.73 32.43 -18.67
N LYS A 27 9.26 32.65 -19.90
CA LYS A 27 7.83 32.61 -20.22
C LYS A 27 7.27 31.20 -20.09
N LEU A 28 6.08 31.05 -19.52
CA LEU A 28 5.37 29.77 -19.44
C LEU A 28 5.07 29.21 -20.84
N ASP A 29 4.80 30.09 -21.81
CA ASP A 29 4.65 29.73 -23.22
C ASP A 29 5.89 29.04 -23.80
N THR A 30 7.08 29.58 -23.52
CA THR A 30 8.36 28.98 -23.90
C THR A 30 8.54 27.62 -23.24
N PHE A 31 8.26 27.52 -21.93
CA PHE A 31 8.31 26.26 -21.21
C PHE A 31 7.39 25.19 -21.80
N ARG A 32 6.15 25.57 -22.13
CA ARG A 32 5.18 24.70 -22.77
C ARG A 32 5.66 24.22 -24.14
N ARG A 33 6.15 25.13 -24.99
CA ARG A 33 6.67 24.79 -26.32
C ARG A 33 7.81 23.77 -26.24
N ILE A 34 8.78 23.98 -25.36
CA ILE A 34 9.88 23.03 -25.15
C ILE A 34 9.35 21.69 -24.61
N CYS A 35 8.39 21.70 -23.69
CA CYS A 35 7.75 20.46 -23.23
C CYS A 35 7.05 19.70 -24.37
N ASP A 36 6.31 20.40 -25.23
CA ASP A 36 5.62 19.79 -26.37
C ASP A 36 6.64 19.24 -27.40
N GLU A 37 7.75 19.93 -27.66
CA GLU A 37 8.85 19.42 -28.50
C GLU A 37 9.49 18.15 -27.91
N ILE A 38 9.73 18.12 -26.61
CA ILE A 38 10.25 16.92 -25.93
C ILE A 38 9.23 15.80 -26.02
N ALA A 39 7.94 16.09 -25.80
CA ALA A 39 6.88 15.09 -25.85
C ALA A 39 6.78 14.42 -27.23
N GLY A 40 6.93 15.20 -28.31
CA GLY A 40 6.89 14.74 -29.70
C GLY A 40 8.12 13.94 -30.14
N GLU A 41 9.23 13.99 -29.41
CA GLU A 41 10.42 13.19 -29.71
C GLU A 41 10.32 11.79 -29.10
N ALA A 42 10.55 10.74 -29.90
CA ALA A 42 10.51 9.36 -29.45
C ALA A 42 11.81 8.91 -28.78
N SER A 43 12.96 9.39 -29.27
CA SER A 43 14.27 8.99 -28.78
C SER A 43 14.66 9.74 -27.50
N TYR A 44 14.94 9.00 -26.43
CA TYR A 44 15.39 9.58 -25.17
C TYR A 44 16.69 10.40 -25.29
N LEU A 45 17.60 9.98 -26.16
CA LEU A 45 18.85 10.70 -26.41
C LEU A 45 18.56 12.06 -27.06
N LYS A 46 17.72 12.07 -28.11
CA LYS A 46 17.32 13.30 -28.80
C LYS A 46 16.54 14.25 -27.90
N LYS A 47 15.74 13.74 -26.96
CA LYS A 47 15.08 14.57 -25.93
C LYS A 47 16.12 15.32 -25.09
N ALA A 48 17.17 14.64 -24.64
CA ALA A 48 18.25 15.26 -23.86
C ALA A 48 19.03 16.29 -24.70
N GLU A 49 19.35 15.98 -25.96
CA GLU A 49 20.02 16.90 -26.89
C GLU A 49 19.20 18.17 -27.15
N LYS A 50 17.88 18.06 -27.30
CA LYS A 50 16.97 19.21 -27.45
C LYS A 50 17.02 20.12 -26.23
N LEU A 51 16.94 19.55 -25.02
CA LEU A 51 17.06 20.30 -23.77
C LEU A 51 18.44 20.94 -23.61
N GLN A 52 19.51 20.20 -23.93
CA GLN A 52 20.87 20.71 -23.88
C GLN A 52 21.04 21.91 -24.82
N ARG A 53 20.56 21.80 -26.06
CA ARG A 53 20.59 22.89 -27.04
C ARG A 53 19.82 24.11 -26.54
N PHE A 54 18.66 23.90 -25.94
CA PHE A 54 17.86 24.97 -25.35
C PHE A 54 18.61 25.68 -24.21
N PHE A 55 19.19 24.93 -23.26
CA PHE A 55 19.99 25.50 -22.18
C PHE A 55 21.32 26.14 -22.63
N GLN A 56 21.78 25.85 -23.84
CA GLN A 56 22.96 26.50 -24.42
C GLN A 56 22.61 27.79 -25.18
N ARG A 57 21.48 27.80 -25.91
CA ARG A 57 21.17 28.87 -26.87
C ARG A 57 20.09 29.84 -26.41
N GLY A 58 19.19 29.41 -25.51
CA GLY A 58 17.97 30.15 -25.20
C GLY A 58 17.05 30.29 -26.42
N VAL A 59 15.96 31.04 -26.26
CA VAL A 59 15.03 31.39 -27.35
C VAL A 59 15.67 32.38 -28.33
N SER A 60 16.49 33.31 -27.83
CA SER A 60 17.16 34.33 -28.65
C SER A 60 18.28 33.78 -29.54
N GLY A 61 18.79 32.59 -29.23
CA GLY A 61 19.97 32.01 -29.89
C GLY A 61 21.31 32.57 -29.38
N SER A 62 21.29 33.62 -28.55
CA SER A 62 22.48 34.30 -28.01
C SER A 62 22.95 33.78 -26.65
N GLY A 63 22.33 32.71 -26.16
CA GLY A 63 22.61 32.10 -24.86
C GLY A 63 21.35 32.03 -24.00
N PHE A 64 21.26 31.00 -23.16
CA PHE A 64 20.16 30.86 -22.22
C PHE A 64 20.30 31.89 -21.08
N GLN A 65 19.26 32.69 -20.89
CA GLN A 65 19.17 33.75 -19.87
C GLN A 65 18.13 33.43 -18.78
N GLY A 66 17.41 32.31 -18.92
CA GLY A 66 16.40 31.87 -17.96
C GLY A 66 16.96 31.34 -16.63
N ASP A 67 16.07 31.04 -15.69
CA ASP A 67 16.45 30.37 -14.44
C ASP A 67 16.56 28.86 -14.64
N THR A 68 17.78 28.35 -14.80
CA THR A 68 18.05 26.93 -15.03
C THR A 68 17.52 26.05 -13.90
N LEU A 69 17.59 26.50 -12.65
CA LEU A 69 17.13 25.70 -11.51
C LEU A 69 15.61 25.56 -11.55
N LEU A 70 14.91 26.66 -11.77
CA LEU A 70 13.45 26.67 -11.85
C LEU A 70 12.95 25.81 -13.01
N TRP A 71 13.60 25.90 -14.18
CA TRP A 71 13.34 25.04 -15.33
C TRP A 71 13.49 23.56 -14.99
N VAL A 72 14.59 23.16 -14.36
CA VAL A 72 14.83 21.76 -13.98
C VAL A 72 13.83 21.28 -12.93
N GLN A 73 13.47 22.13 -11.97
CA GLN A 73 12.43 21.83 -10.97
C GLN A 73 11.06 21.60 -11.62
N PHE A 74 10.71 22.40 -12.63
CA PHE A 74 9.44 22.26 -13.36
C PHE A 74 9.44 21.03 -14.27
N LEU A 75 10.55 20.73 -14.94
CA LEU A 75 10.73 19.54 -15.78
C LEU A 75 10.74 18.24 -14.95
N ILE A 76 11.09 18.32 -13.67
CA ILE A 76 11.09 17.20 -12.72
C ILE A 76 10.18 17.53 -11.52
N PRO A 77 8.88 17.74 -11.73
CA PRO A 77 7.99 18.30 -10.70
C PRO A 77 7.86 17.39 -9.47
N ALA A 78 8.04 16.08 -9.66
CA ALA A 78 8.05 15.10 -8.58
C ALA A 78 9.25 15.22 -7.61
N ALA A 79 10.32 15.93 -7.98
CA ALA A 79 11.50 16.09 -7.13
C ALA A 79 11.21 16.96 -5.89
N ASN A 80 10.32 17.95 -6.03
CA ASN A 80 9.96 18.87 -4.94
C ASN A 80 8.96 18.26 -3.94
N GLN A 81 8.41 17.06 -4.24
CA GLN A 81 7.50 16.30 -3.37
C GLN A 81 6.27 17.09 -2.85
N ARG A 82 5.83 18.13 -3.57
CA ARG A 82 4.66 18.95 -3.19
C ARG A 82 3.39 18.12 -3.15
N VAL A 83 2.44 18.51 -2.29
CA VAL A 83 1.14 17.85 -2.16
C VAL A 83 0.05 18.92 -2.19
N TYR A 84 -0.73 18.95 -3.26
CA TYR A 84 -1.81 19.93 -3.45
C TYR A 84 -3.20 19.40 -3.05
N ASN A 85 -3.32 18.10 -2.73
CA ASN A 85 -4.60 17.43 -2.44
C ASN A 85 -5.68 17.52 -3.55
N LEU A 86 -5.27 17.79 -4.80
CA LEU A 86 -6.16 17.92 -5.95
C LEU A 86 -6.08 16.70 -6.88
N GLN A 87 -7.05 15.79 -6.75
CA GLN A 87 -7.23 14.66 -7.67
C GLN A 87 -8.24 15.00 -8.78
N ASN A 88 -8.35 14.16 -9.80
CA ASN A 88 -9.17 14.44 -11.00
C ASN A 88 -10.63 14.82 -10.65
N LYS A 89 -11.26 14.10 -9.70
CA LYS A 89 -12.63 14.40 -9.25
C LYS A 89 -12.74 15.77 -8.58
N ALA A 90 -11.75 16.14 -7.76
CA ALA A 90 -11.71 17.44 -7.10
C ALA A 90 -11.51 18.55 -8.14
N LEU A 91 -10.53 18.41 -9.03
CA LEU A 91 -10.28 19.36 -10.12
C LEU A 91 -11.53 19.59 -10.97
N ILE A 92 -12.19 18.53 -11.43
CA ILE A 92 -13.44 18.64 -12.20
C ILE A 92 -14.52 19.39 -11.41
N LYS A 93 -14.67 19.09 -10.11
CA LYS A 93 -15.65 19.76 -9.23
C LYS A 93 -15.35 21.26 -9.04
N LEU A 94 -14.09 21.64 -8.87
CA LEU A 94 -13.72 23.05 -8.69
C LEU A 94 -13.90 23.81 -10.01
N PHE A 95 -13.39 23.26 -11.11
CA PHE A 95 -13.47 23.92 -12.42
C PHE A 95 -14.87 23.93 -13.03
N SER A 96 -15.75 22.98 -12.69
CA SER A 96 -17.15 23.06 -13.09
C SER A 96 -17.84 24.30 -12.51
N ARG A 97 -17.48 24.70 -11.28
CA ARG A 97 -17.96 25.97 -10.64
C ARG A 97 -17.34 27.21 -11.28
N ILE A 98 -16.03 27.14 -11.60
CA ILE A 98 -15.30 28.26 -12.21
C ILE A 98 -15.85 28.56 -13.61
N PHE A 99 -15.99 27.53 -14.44
CA PHE A 99 -16.44 27.66 -15.84
C PHE A 99 -17.95 27.64 -16.03
N ASN A 100 -18.71 27.35 -14.97
CA ASN A 100 -20.16 27.09 -15.04
C ASN A 100 -20.49 25.98 -16.05
N ALA A 101 -19.74 24.87 -16.00
CA ALA A 101 -19.85 23.74 -16.90
C ALA A 101 -20.51 22.54 -16.21
N SER A 102 -21.15 21.66 -16.98
CA SER A 102 -21.72 20.41 -16.44
C SER A 102 -20.61 19.49 -15.96
N GLN A 103 -20.65 19.14 -14.67
CA GLN A 103 -19.68 18.22 -14.06
C GLN A 103 -19.74 16.83 -14.73
N GLN A 104 -20.93 16.37 -15.10
CA GLN A 104 -21.12 15.08 -15.79
C GLN A 104 -20.45 15.08 -17.16
N LYS A 105 -20.62 16.16 -17.94
CA LYS A 105 -19.96 16.30 -19.24
C LYS A 105 -18.43 16.28 -19.10
N MET A 106 -17.89 16.99 -18.12
CA MET A 106 -16.44 16.99 -17.85
C MET A 106 -15.91 15.61 -17.45
N HIS A 107 -16.68 14.79 -16.72
CA HIS A 107 -16.27 13.41 -16.42
C HIS A 107 -16.25 12.53 -17.68
N LEU A 108 -17.26 12.65 -18.56
CA LEU A 108 -17.29 11.93 -19.84
C LEU A 108 -16.11 12.32 -20.74
N ASP A 109 -15.81 13.62 -20.83
CA ASP A 109 -14.67 14.10 -21.61
C ASP A 109 -13.34 13.62 -21.01
N LEU A 110 -13.22 13.50 -19.68
CA LEU A 110 -12.04 12.92 -19.03
C LEU A 110 -11.86 11.43 -19.36
N GLU A 111 -12.94 10.67 -19.44
CA GLU A 111 -12.87 9.25 -19.82
C GLU A 111 -12.35 9.08 -21.26
N GLN A 112 -12.79 9.96 -22.16
CA GLN A 112 -12.33 9.99 -23.55
C GLN A 112 -10.89 10.49 -23.68
N ASP A 113 -10.55 11.60 -23.03
CA ASP A 113 -9.23 12.22 -23.15
C ASP A 113 -8.15 11.48 -22.36
N GLY A 114 -8.52 10.85 -21.24
CA GLY A 114 -7.59 10.24 -20.29
C GLY A 114 -6.66 11.25 -19.58
N ASP A 115 -6.84 12.55 -19.81
CA ASP A 115 -6.00 13.63 -19.28
C ASP A 115 -6.86 14.80 -18.79
N VAL A 116 -6.96 14.95 -17.47
CA VAL A 116 -7.71 16.05 -16.84
C VAL A 116 -7.21 17.42 -17.26
N SER A 117 -5.91 17.58 -17.56
CA SER A 117 -5.38 18.86 -18.02
C SER A 117 -5.93 19.26 -19.40
N GLU A 118 -6.13 18.28 -20.28
CA GLU A 118 -6.70 18.49 -21.62
C GLU A 118 -8.21 18.72 -21.55
N THR A 119 -8.92 17.95 -20.70
CA THR A 119 -10.34 18.18 -20.43
C THR A 119 -10.59 19.60 -19.92
N LEU A 120 -9.81 20.05 -18.91
CA LEU A 120 -9.95 21.40 -18.37
C LEU A 120 -9.63 22.48 -19.40
N ARG A 121 -8.63 22.27 -20.26
CA ARG A 121 -8.32 23.18 -21.37
C ARG A 121 -9.53 23.37 -22.29
N LYS A 122 -10.14 22.28 -22.76
CA LYS A 122 -11.30 22.32 -23.66
C LYS A 122 -12.48 23.09 -23.06
N HIS A 123 -12.79 22.81 -21.79
CA HIS A 123 -13.88 23.49 -21.09
C HIS A 123 -13.56 24.95 -20.77
N PHE A 124 -12.30 25.29 -20.53
CA PHE A 124 -11.89 26.68 -20.37
C PHE A 124 -11.97 27.46 -21.68
N ALA A 125 -11.52 26.88 -22.80
CA ALA A 125 -11.65 27.48 -24.13
C ALA A 125 -13.12 27.75 -24.51
N ALA A 126 -14.01 26.82 -24.17
CA ALA A 126 -15.44 26.94 -24.45
C ALA A 126 -16.23 27.78 -23.41
N SER A 127 -15.63 28.17 -22.30
CA SER A 127 -16.31 28.85 -21.19
C SER A 127 -16.87 30.22 -21.62
N SER A 128 -18.12 30.49 -21.24
CA SER A 128 -18.77 31.79 -21.43
C SER A 128 -18.56 32.75 -20.26
N LYS A 129 -18.46 32.21 -19.03
CA LYS A 129 -18.31 32.96 -17.78
C LYS A 129 -16.92 33.58 -17.60
N LEU A 130 -15.89 32.84 -18.00
CA LEU A 130 -14.49 33.26 -17.89
C LEU A 130 -13.79 32.91 -19.20
N LYS A 131 -13.34 33.93 -19.93
CA LYS A 131 -12.66 33.76 -21.21
C LYS A 131 -11.14 33.61 -21.00
N PRO A 132 -10.47 32.70 -21.72
CA PRO A 132 -9.01 32.65 -21.73
C PRO A 132 -8.41 33.93 -22.31
N GLN A 133 -7.20 34.26 -21.87
CA GLN A 133 -6.42 35.32 -22.50
C GLN A 133 -6.02 34.94 -23.92
N ALA A 134 -5.84 35.94 -24.79
CA ALA A 134 -5.42 35.72 -26.17
C ALA A 134 -3.93 35.34 -26.29
N GLN A 135 -3.11 35.80 -25.35
CA GLN A 135 -1.67 35.55 -25.30
C GLN A 135 -1.24 35.20 -23.88
N SER A 136 -0.22 34.35 -23.77
CA SER A 136 0.37 33.95 -22.48
C SER A 136 1.22 35.09 -21.93
N GLN A 137 0.91 35.53 -20.72
CA GLN A 137 1.64 36.58 -20.00
C GLN A 137 2.35 36.07 -18.75
N LEU A 138 2.23 34.77 -18.45
CA LEU A 138 2.75 34.16 -17.23
C LEU A 138 4.23 33.80 -17.37
N TYR A 139 5.00 34.09 -16.33
CA TYR A 139 6.38 33.67 -16.17
C TYR A 139 6.50 32.50 -15.18
N LEU A 140 7.55 31.69 -15.30
CA LEU A 140 7.77 30.53 -14.44
C LEU A 140 7.83 30.91 -12.95
N GLN A 141 8.36 32.09 -12.64
CA GLN A 141 8.42 32.65 -11.29
C GLN A 141 7.03 32.87 -10.69
N GLU A 142 6.11 33.43 -11.47
CA GLU A 142 4.72 33.67 -11.04
C GLU A 142 3.97 32.34 -10.89
N VAL A 143 4.22 31.40 -11.80
CA VAL A 143 3.65 30.05 -11.71
C VAL A 143 4.13 29.34 -10.44
N GLU A 144 5.41 29.47 -10.11
CA GLU A 144 5.99 28.92 -8.89
C GLU A 144 5.36 29.52 -7.64
N GLU A 145 5.16 30.85 -7.61
CA GLU A 145 4.45 31.52 -6.52
C GLU A 145 3.02 30.99 -6.36
N LEU A 146 2.28 30.83 -7.46
CA LEU A 146 0.93 30.26 -7.45
C LEU A 146 0.92 28.81 -6.96
N LEU A 147 1.90 27.99 -7.34
CA LEU A 147 2.04 26.63 -6.84
C LEU A 147 2.33 26.60 -5.33
N LEU A 148 3.18 27.50 -4.83
CA LEU A 148 3.45 27.62 -3.40
C LEU A 148 2.20 28.03 -2.62
N LYS A 149 1.46 29.03 -3.10
CA LYS A 149 0.16 29.43 -2.51
C LYS A 149 -0.82 28.25 -2.52
N LEU A 150 -0.87 27.48 -3.61
CA LEU A 150 -1.77 26.34 -3.72
C LEU A 150 -1.39 25.18 -2.78
N GLU A 151 -0.11 24.96 -2.48
CA GLU A 151 0.35 23.98 -1.49
C GLU A 151 -0.20 24.28 -0.09
N GLU A 152 -0.38 25.56 0.24
CA GLU A 152 -0.87 26.02 1.55
C GLU A 152 -2.40 25.96 1.68
N ARG A 153 -3.15 25.88 0.56
CA ARG A 153 -4.62 25.85 0.58
C ARG A 153 -5.15 24.43 0.69
N THR A 154 -5.94 24.18 1.73
CA THR A 154 -6.54 22.87 2.00
C THR A 154 -8.06 22.84 1.83
N LYS A 155 -8.73 24.00 1.85
CA LYS A 155 -10.18 24.12 1.67
C LYS A 155 -10.55 24.33 0.20
N GLU A 156 -11.67 23.76 -0.21
CA GLU A 156 -12.14 23.83 -1.60
C GLU A 156 -12.35 25.27 -2.09
N ASP A 157 -12.90 26.16 -1.26
CA ASP A 157 -13.23 27.53 -1.67
C ASP A 157 -11.97 28.36 -1.89
N GLU A 158 -11.01 28.30 -0.96
CA GLU A 158 -9.70 28.96 -1.07
C GLU A 158 -8.91 28.45 -2.30
N GLN A 159 -8.99 27.14 -2.59
CA GLN A 159 -8.40 26.56 -3.79
C GLN A 159 -9.10 27.05 -5.07
N THR A 160 -10.43 27.17 -5.04
CA THR A 160 -11.24 27.66 -6.17
C THR A 160 -10.89 29.10 -6.50
N GLU A 161 -10.78 29.97 -5.50
CA GLU A 161 -10.41 31.38 -5.67
C GLU A 161 -9.05 31.54 -6.35
N LEU A 162 -8.03 30.81 -5.87
CA LEU A 162 -6.68 30.86 -6.42
C LEU A 162 -6.63 30.32 -7.86
N LEU A 163 -7.31 29.20 -8.13
CA LEU A 163 -7.40 28.65 -9.49
C LEU A 163 -8.16 29.59 -10.44
N GLN A 164 -9.18 30.30 -9.94
CA GLN A 164 -9.88 31.32 -10.71
C GLN A 164 -8.98 32.54 -10.99
N GLU A 165 -8.13 32.95 -10.03
CA GLU A 165 -7.14 34.01 -10.24
C GLU A 165 -6.16 33.66 -11.38
N LEU A 166 -5.63 32.43 -11.37
CA LEU A 166 -4.80 31.91 -12.46
C LEU A 166 -5.54 32.00 -13.80
N CYS A 167 -6.78 31.48 -13.87
CA CYS A 167 -7.55 31.49 -15.12
C CYS A 167 -7.81 32.89 -15.67
N ARG A 168 -7.90 33.94 -14.82
CA ARG A 168 -8.06 35.33 -15.32
C ARG A 168 -6.83 35.81 -16.11
N LYS A 169 -5.64 35.27 -15.82
CA LYS A 169 -4.35 35.68 -16.42
C LYS A 169 -3.82 34.70 -17.48
N ALA A 170 -4.47 33.55 -17.63
CA ALA A 170 -3.96 32.40 -18.38
C ALA A 170 -4.67 32.24 -19.73
N THR A 171 -3.93 31.75 -20.74
CA THR A 171 -4.52 31.07 -21.91
C THR A 171 -5.06 29.69 -21.49
N ASP A 172 -5.82 29.03 -22.37
CA ASP A 172 -6.26 27.65 -22.14
C ASP A 172 -5.06 26.69 -22.04
N LEU A 173 -4.04 26.90 -22.87
CA LEU A 173 -2.80 26.12 -22.89
C LEU A 173 -1.92 26.36 -21.64
N ASP A 174 -1.95 27.56 -21.06
CA ASP A 174 -1.30 27.84 -19.78
C ASP A 174 -1.96 27.05 -18.65
N LEU A 175 -3.31 27.04 -18.61
CA LEU A 175 -4.05 26.23 -17.64
C LEU A 175 -3.70 24.75 -17.77
N ARG A 176 -3.66 24.21 -18.99
CA ARG A 176 -3.24 22.81 -19.22
C ARG A 176 -1.87 22.54 -18.59
N THR A 177 -0.90 23.42 -18.84
CA THR A 177 0.48 23.28 -18.37
C THR A 177 0.56 23.38 -16.84
N PHE A 178 -0.16 24.33 -16.25
CA PHE A 178 -0.27 24.48 -14.80
C PHE A 178 -0.85 23.22 -14.13
N ILE A 179 -1.95 22.69 -14.68
CA ILE A 179 -2.58 21.47 -14.13
C ILE A 179 -1.65 20.27 -14.25
N ARG A 180 -0.85 20.16 -15.31
CA ARG A 180 0.19 19.12 -15.42
C ARG A 180 1.27 19.24 -14.33
N LEU A 181 1.68 20.46 -13.97
CA LEU A 181 2.57 20.71 -12.84
C LEU A 181 1.93 20.32 -11.50
N VAL A 182 0.65 20.67 -11.29
CA VAL A 182 -0.14 20.27 -10.10
C VAL A 182 -0.26 18.74 -10.00
N LYS A 183 -0.51 18.07 -11.13
CA LYS A 183 -0.56 16.60 -11.22
C LYS A 183 0.82 15.94 -11.15
N GLN A 184 1.91 16.71 -11.21
CA GLN A 184 3.29 16.24 -11.29
C GLN A 184 3.55 15.28 -12.46
N ASP A 185 2.80 15.45 -13.56
CA ASP A 185 2.93 14.67 -14.79
C ASP A 185 2.80 15.59 -16.00
N LEU A 186 3.95 15.98 -16.56
CA LEU A 186 4.02 16.84 -17.75
C LEU A 186 3.66 16.13 -19.06
N ARG A 187 3.46 14.80 -19.05
CA ARG A 187 3.18 14.00 -20.25
C ARG A 187 4.27 14.05 -21.34
N ILE A 188 5.50 14.44 -21.00
CA ILE A 188 6.62 14.57 -21.95
C ILE A 188 7.39 13.26 -22.21
N ASN A 189 6.98 12.15 -21.59
CA ASN A 189 7.69 10.86 -21.64
C ASN A 189 9.19 10.99 -21.31
N ALA A 190 9.55 11.90 -20.41
CA ALA A 190 10.90 12.09 -19.92
C ALA A 190 10.88 12.14 -18.39
N ARG A 191 11.69 11.28 -17.77
CA ARG A 191 11.99 11.29 -16.32
C ARG A 191 13.27 12.04 -16.03
N ALA A 192 13.55 12.24 -14.73
CA ALA A 192 14.74 12.91 -14.20
C ALA A 192 16.05 12.54 -14.91
N ARG A 193 16.26 11.26 -15.27
CA ARG A 193 17.43 10.82 -16.04
C ARG A 193 17.61 11.62 -17.33
N HIS A 194 16.64 11.57 -18.22
CA HIS A 194 16.71 12.22 -19.53
C HIS A 194 16.79 13.74 -19.43
N ILE A 195 16.18 14.33 -18.38
CA ILE A 195 16.27 15.77 -18.13
C ILE A 195 17.69 16.14 -17.66
N LEU A 196 18.26 15.36 -16.75
CA LEU A 196 19.58 15.63 -16.19
C LEU A 196 20.73 15.24 -17.12
N ASP A 197 20.52 14.28 -18.03
CA ASP A 197 21.48 13.92 -19.09
C ASP A 197 21.80 15.13 -20.00
N ALA A 198 20.91 16.15 -20.07
CA ALA A 198 21.17 17.41 -20.76
C ALA A 198 22.34 18.22 -20.16
N PHE A 199 22.71 17.94 -18.91
CA PHE A 199 23.85 18.55 -18.21
C PHE A 199 25.11 17.65 -18.20
N GLY A 200 25.05 16.50 -18.89
CA GLY A 200 26.14 15.53 -19.00
C GLY A 200 25.89 14.21 -18.28
N PRO A 201 26.71 13.18 -18.54
CA PRO A 201 26.48 11.80 -18.08
C PRO A 201 26.56 11.61 -16.56
N GLU A 202 27.28 12.50 -15.86
CA GLU A 202 27.49 12.41 -14.40
C GLU A 202 26.40 13.12 -13.59
N ALA A 203 25.56 13.94 -14.22
CA ALA A 203 24.54 14.72 -13.52
C ALA A 203 23.46 13.84 -12.89
N TYR A 204 22.96 12.82 -13.62
CA TYR A 204 21.95 11.91 -13.08
C TYR A 204 22.50 10.98 -11.97
N PRO A 205 23.67 10.32 -12.12
CA PRO A 205 24.30 9.58 -11.03
C PRO A 205 24.53 10.41 -9.77
N ALA A 206 24.99 11.65 -9.90
CA ALA A 206 25.15 12.57 -8.78
C ALA A 206 23.79 12.87 -8.12
N TYR A 207 22.74 13.13 -8.91
CA TYR A 207 21.39 13.31 -8.39
C TYR A 207 20.85 12.07 -7.68
N GLN A 208 21.18 10.85 -8.15
CA GLN A 208 20.74 9.63 -7.47
C GLN A 208 21.33 9.50 -6.06
N SER A 209 22.51 10.09 -5.84
CA SER A 209 23.27 10.04 -4.58
C SER A 209 22.92 11.18 -3.63
N SER A 210 22.67 12.39 -4.13
CA SER A 210 22.39 13.57 -3.29
C SER A 210 20.92 14.00 -3.28
N ARG A 211 20.13 13.64 -4.29
CA ARG A 211 18.75 14.11 -4.50
C ARG A 211 18.55 15.64 -4.41
N ASP A 212 19.61 16.43 -4.60
CA ASP A 212 19.59 17.89 -4.55
C ASP A 212 19.74 18.50 -5.94
N LEU A 213 18.62 18.88 -6.58
CA LEU A 213 18.64 19.51 -7.90
C LEU A 213 19.42 20.83 -7.92
N ALA A 214 19.42 21.61 -6.84
CA ALA A 214 20.12 22.88 -6.80
C ALA A 214 21.64 22.69 -6.84
N SER A 215 22.14 21.70 -6.10
CA SER A 215 23.55 21.30 -6.17
C SER A 215 23.94 20.80 -7.56
N ILE A 216 23.09 19.99 -8.19
CA ILE A 216 23.34 19.44 -9.53
C ILE A 216 23.39 20.55 -10.58
N VAL A 217 22.40 21.44 -10.61
CA VAL A 217 22.39 22.57 -11.54
C VAL A 217 23.62 23.45 -11.35
N LYS A 218 23.98 23.77 -10.09
CA LYS A 218 25.18 24.57 -9.79
C LYS A 218 26.47 23.92 -10.29
N GLN A 219 26.60 22.60 -10.17
CA GLN A 219 27.82 21.88 -10.50
C GLN A 219 27.97 21.62 -12.01
N PHE A 220 26.87 21.32 -12.71
CA PHE A 220 26.90 20.82 -14.08
C PHE A 220 26.44 21.84 -15.13
N ALA A 221 25.61 22.84 -14.78
CA ALA A 221 25.16 23.85 -15.76
C ALA A 221 26.29 24.77 -16.23
N SER A 222 27.30 25.04 -15.39
CA SER A 222 28.43 25.90 -15.75
C SER A 222 29.53 25.20 -16.54
N GLN A 223 29.47 23.88 -16.72
CA GLN A 223 30.51 23.12 -17.44
C GLN A 223 30.31 23.12 -18.96
N GLY A 224 29.10 23.47 -19.44
CA GLY A 224 28.75 23.52 -20.86
C GLY A 224 29.51 24.56 -21.71
N THR A 225 30.29 25.46 -21.08
CA THR A 225 31.11 26.49 -21.75
C THR A 225 32.61 26.18 -21.78
N ARG A 226 33.07 25.03 -21.26
CA ARG A 226 34.50 24.64 -21.31
C ARG A 226 34.75 23.44 -22.22
N THR A 227 34.65 23.65 -23.54
CA THR A 227 35.33 22.80 -24.52
C THR A 227 36.83 23.12 -24.54
N LYS A 228 37.62 22.39 -23.76
CA LYS A 228 38.93 21.82 -24.11
C LYS A 228 39.62 21.29 -22.85
N ALA A 229 40.22 20.11 -23.01
CA ALA A 229 41.01 19.37 -22.05
C ALA A 229 41.77 20.25 -21.03
N GLN A 230 41.39 20.15 -19.76
CA GLN A 230 42.34 20.35 -18.67
C GLN A 230 42.20 19.21 -17.67
N THR A 231 43.34 18.55 -17.50
CA THR A 231 43.67 17.57 -16.49
C THR A 231 43.10 17.95 -15.12
N VAL A 232 42.54 16.94 -14.48
CA VAL A 232 42.02 16.95 -13.11
C VAL A 232 42.98 17.70 -12.17
N PRO A 233 42.57 18.78 -11.48
CA PRO A 233 43.36 19.29 -10.37
C PRO A 233 43.25 18.31 -9.20
N LYS A 234 44.30 17.49 -9.03
CA LYS A 234 44.59 16.77 -7.79
C LYS A 234 44.78 17.79 -6.66
N LYS A 235 43.72 18.02 -5.87
CA LYS A 235 43.71 18.25 -4.41
C LYS A 235 42.35 18.85 -4.02
N VAL A 236 41.35 17.98 -3.85
CA VAL A 236 40.22 18.28 -2.99
C VAL A 236 40.62 17.82 -1.58
N LYS A 237 40.54 18.73 -0.61
CA LYS A 237 40.72 18.44 0.83
C LYS A 237 39.81 17.26 1.22
N LYS A 238 40.27 16.37 2.12
CA LYS A 238 39.50 15.25 2.71
C LYS A 238 38.10 15.71 3.16
N GLY A 239 37.14 15.58 2.25
CA GLY A 239 35.71 15.81 2.43
C GLY A 239 35.02 14.89 1.43
N ASN A 240 34.05 14.11 1.91
CA ASN A 240 33.48 12.93 1.26
C ASN A 240 33.40 13.02 -0.27
N ALA A 241 34.19 12.18 -0.94
CA ALA A 241 34.33 12.14 -2.40
C ALA A 241 33.05 11.70 -3.14
N SER A 242 32.00 11.27 -2.42
CA SER A 242 30.79 10.67 -3.00
C SER A 242 29.55 11.54 -3.05
N GLY A 243 29.60 12.77 -2.51
CA GLY A 243 28.44 13.67 -2.51
C GLY A 243 27.24 13.18 -1.67
N ILE A 244 27.40 12.10 -0.91
CA ILE A 244 26.40 11.60 0.03
C ILE A 244 26.39 12.49 1.28
N GLN A 245 25.20 12.95 1.65
CA GLN A 245 24.99 13.77 2.83
C GLN A 245 23.94 13.11 3.73
N VAL A 246 24.26 12.99 5.02
CA VAL A 246 23.30 12.58 6.04
C VAL A 246 22.10 13.53 6.01
N MET A 247 20.92 13.04 6.37
CA MET A 247 19.64 13.76 6.31
C MET A 247 19.08 14.09 4.93
N THR A 248 19.76 13.67 3.85
CA THR A 248 19.31 13.82 2.47
C THR A 248 19.16 12.43 1.82
N PRO A 249 17.99 12.08 1.27
CA PRO A 249 17.71 10.71 0.86
C PRO A 249 18.55 10.27 -0.35
N ILE A 250 18.93 9.00 -0.35
CA ILE A 250 19.70 8.36 -1.42
C ILE A 250 18.78 7.41 -2.18
N SER A 251 18.87 7.40 -3.50
CA SER A 251 18.06 6.48 -4.30
C SER A 251 18.33 5.02 -3.91
N PRO A 252 17.30 4.23 -3.55
CA PRO A 252 17.50 2.85 -3.12
C PRO A 252 18.09 2.00 -4.24
N MET A 253 19.03 1.12 -3.92
CA MET A 253 19.48 0.07 -4.83
C MET A 253 18.34 -0.94 -5.07
N LEU A 254 18.14 -1.36 -6.32
CA LEU A 254 16.97 -2.11 -6.75
C LEU A 254 17.32 -3.54 -7.14
N ALA A 255 16.31 -4.41 -7.12
CA ALA A 255 16.42 -5.80 -7.56
C ALA A 255 15.71 -6.05 -8.90
N SER A 256 16.38 -6.78 -9.79
CA SER A 256 15.83 -7.36 -11.01
C SER A 256 15.16 -8.70 -10.70
N ALA A 257 14.05 -9.00 -11.39
CA ALA A 257 13.43 -10.32 -11.25
C ALA A 257 14.39 -11.39 -11.79
N CYS A 258 14.52 -12.49 -11.06
CA CYS A 258 15.32 -13.64 -11.45
C CYS A 258 14.38 -14.84 -11.59
N LYS A 259 14.44 -15.51 -12.75
CA LYS A 259 13.48 -16.55 -13.13
C LYS A 259 13.97 -17.96 -12.86
N SER A 260 15.27 -18.14 -12.62
CA SER A 260 15.86 -19.44 -12.35
C SER A 260 17.13 -19.34 -11.50
N VAL A 261 17.49 -20.44 -10.85
CA VAL A 261 18.71 -20.56 -10.05
C VAL A 261 19.97 -20.43 -10.94
N GLU A 262 19.90 -20.89 -12.19
CA GLU A 262 20.97 -20.76 -13.18
C GLU A 262 21.25 -19.31 -13.53
N GLU A 263 20.20 -18.49 -13.71
CA GLU A 263 20.35 -17.07 -14.00
C GLU A 263 21.06 -16.34 -12.86
N ALA A 264 20.75 -16.70 -11.61
CA ALA A 264 21.38 -16.13 -10.43
C ALA A 264 22.89 -16.40 -10.40
N PHE A 265 23.30 -17.66 -10.55
CA PHE A 265 24.71 -18.05 -10.53
C PHE A 265 25.49 -17.62 -11.78
N LYS A 266 24.81 -17.42 -12.93
CA LYS A 266 25.45 -16.81 -14.11
C LYS A 266 25.91 -15.37 -13.83
N LYS A 267 25.18 -14.62 -12.99
CA LYS A 267 25.53 -13.24 -12.61
C LYS A 267 26.58 -13.18 -11.51
N SER A 268 26.63 -14.16 -10.61
CA SER A 268 27.64 -14.22 -9.54
C SER A 268 28.16 -15.65 -9.37
N PRO A 269 29.13 -16.07 -10.20
CA PRO A 269 29.64 -17.45 -10.17
C PRO A 269 30.37 -17.81 -8.87
N ALA A 270 30.95 -16.81 -8.19
CA ALA A 270 31.72 -16.99 -6.95
C ALA A 270 30.84 -17.22 -5.70
N GLY A 271 29.51 -17.26 -5.84
CA GLY A 271 28.56 -17.35 -4.74
C GLY A 271 27.73 -16.07 -4.56
N LEU A 272 26.70 -16.17 -3.73
CA LEU A 272 25.68 -15.14 -3.50
C LEU A 272 25.30 -15.12 -2.03
N TYR A 273 25.12 -13.93 -1.46
CA TYR A 273 24.32 -13.79 -0.25
C TYR A 273 22.86 -13.89 -0.63
N SER A 274 22.11 -14.69 0.12
CA SER A 274 20.68 -14.82 -0.03
C SER A 274 20.01 -14.41 1.27
N GLU A 275 19.13 -13.43 1.16
CA GLU A 275 18.36 -12.88 2.26
C GLU A 275 16.88 -13.14 2.07
N ILE A 276 16.15 -13.28 3.18
CA ILE A 276 14.69 -13.33 3.13
C ILE A 276 14.16 -12.05 2.47
N LYS A 277 13.29 -12.22 1.48
CA LYS A 277 12.53 -11.12 0.93
C LYS A 277 11.35 -10.82 1.85
N TYR A 278 11.58 -9.90 2.77
CA TYR A 278 10.57 -9.37 3.65
C TYR A 278 9.42 -8.66 2.89
N ASP A 279 8.18 -8.97 3.26
CA ASP A 279 6.93 -8.43 2.66
C ASP A 279 6.43 -7.22 3.47
N GLY A 280 7.27 -6.18 3.55
CA GLY A 280 7.05 -4.98 4.35
C GLY A 280 7.02 -3.69 3.53
N GLU A 281 7.39 -2.59 4.19
CA GLU A 281 7.67 -1.31 3.52
C GLU A 281 9.17 -0.97 3.65
N ARG A 282 9.86 -0.78 2.53
CA ARG A 282 11.26 -0.34 2.56
C ARG A 282 11.41 1.06 3.16
N VAL A 283 12.32 1.18 4.11
CA VAL A 283 12.65 2.42 4.82
C VAL A 283 14.17 2.62 4.86
N GLN A 284 14.60 3.76 4.32
CA GLN A 284 15.96 4.27 4.48
C GLN A 284 15.99 5.21 5.69
N ILE A 285 16.85 4.90 6.65
CA ILE A 285 16.97 5.61 7.92
C ILE A 285 18.21 6.49 7.85
N HIS A 286 18.05 7.77 8.17
CA HIS A 286 19.17 8.69 8.39
C HIS A 286 19.16 9.10 9.86
N LYS A 287 20.31 8.99 10.51
CA LYS A 287 20.55 9.50 11.87
C LYS A 287 21.71 10.47 11.84
N GLN A 288 21.57 11.57 12.57
CA GLN A 288 22.65 12.51 12.86
C GLN A 288 22.49 12.98 14.31
N GLY A 289 23.36 12.50 15.20
CA GLY A 289 23.18 12.68 16.64
C GLY A 289 21.84 12.12 17.11
N LYS A 290 20.95 12.99 17.61
CA LYS A 290 19.60 12.62 18.08
C LYS A 290 18.52 12.75 17.01
N ASP A 291 18.84 13.37 15.88
CA ASP A 291 17.88 13.62 14.83
C ASP A 291 17.74 12.39 13.92
N PHE A 292 16.49 12.10 13.52
CA PHE A 292 16.16 11.01 12.62
C PHE A 292 15.30 11.48 11.46
N LYS A 293 15.61 10.97 10.25
CA LYS A 293 14.72 11.01 9.10
C LYS A 293 14.52 9.62 8.52
N PHE A 294 13.31 9.34 8.09
CA PHE A 294 12.92 8.06 7.52
C PHE A 294 12.31 8.30 6.15
N PHE A 295 12.89 7.68 5.14
CA PHE A 295 12.46 7.82 3.75
C PHE A 295 11.94 6.49 3.23
N SER A 296 10.74 6.51 2.67
CA SER A 296 10.15 5.35 2.00
C SER A 296 10.93 4.98 0.73
N ARG A 297 10.58 3.85 0.11
CA ARG A 297 11.08 3.45 -1.23
C ARG A 297 11.06 4.56 -2.29
N ASN A 298 10.05 5.43 -2.27
CA ASN A 298 9.90 6.55 -3.21
C ASN A 298 10.51 7.86 -2.68
N LEU A 299 11.31 7.76 -1.62
CA LEU A 299 12.00 8.85 -0.92
C LEU A 299 11.08 9.89 -0.29
N LYS A 300 9.80 9.58 -0.13
CA LYS A 300 8.87 10.39 0.65
C LYS A 300 9.06 10.10 2.14
N PRO A 301 8.88 11.10 3.03
CA PRO A 301 8.88 10.88 4.47
C PRO A 301 7.92 9.76 4.88
N VAL A 302 8.36 8.88 5.77
CA VAL A 302 7.51 7.82 6.34
C VAL A 302 6.58 8.41 7.39
N MET A 303 5.35 7.91 7.45
CA MET A 303 4.33 8.38 8.40
C MET A 303 4.75 8.12 9.85
N ASP A 304 4.56 9.12 10.71
CA ASP A 304 5.12 9.13 12.07
C ASP A 304 4.64 7.96 12.95
N HIS A 305 3.38 7.51 12.80
CA HIS A 305 2.81 6.36 13.52
C HIS A 305 3.52 5.02 13.25
N LYS A 306 4.31 4.92 12.17
CA LYS A 306 5.09 3.71 11.83
C LYS A 306 6.48 3.73 12.44
N ILE A 307 7.01 4.89 12.80
CA ILE A 307 8.44 5.09 13.10
C ILE A 307 8.71 5.70 14.48
N LYS A 308 7.67 6.24 15.15
CA LYS A 308 7.82 6.93 16.44
C LYS A 308 8.59 6.08 17.45
N ASP A 309 8.14 4.84 17.66
CA ASP A 309 8.70 3.92 18.64
C ASP A 309 10.15 3.53 18.27
N LEU A 310 10.46 3.44 16.98
CA LEU A 310 11.80 3.05 16.49
C LEU A 310 12.89 4.06 16.86
N LYS A 311 12.56 5.33 17.07
CA LYS A 311 13.53 6.38 17.47
C LYS A 311 14.18 6.07 18.82
N ASP A 312 13.51 5.30 19.69
CA ASP A 312 14.06 4.89 20.99
C ASP A 312 14.87 3.58 20.88
N TYR A 313 14.53 2.70 19.92
CA TYR A 313 15.19 1.42 19.75
C TYR A 313 16.46 1.49 18.89
N ILE A 314 16.50 2.34 17.86
CA ILE A 314 17.65 2.45 16.95
C ILE A 314 18.94 2.85 17.70
N PRO A 315 18.96 3.86 18.59
CA PRO A 315 20.16 4.20 19.37
C PRO A 315 20.64 3.06 20.29
N ARG A 316 19.71 2.25 20.79
CA ARG A 316 20.04 1.08 21.63
C ARG A 316 20.59 -0.07 20.81
N ALA A 317 20.09 -0.24 19.59
CA ALA A 317 20.54 -1.25 18.65
C ALA A 317 21.87 -0.89 17.97
N PHE A 318 22.19 0.40 17.83
CA PHE A 318 23.46 0.87 17.27
C PHE A 318 24.12 1.86 18.24
N PRO A 319 24.67 1.37 19.37
CA PRO A 319 25.25 2.23 20.39
C PRO A 319 26.53 2.88 19.89
N GLY A 320 26.68 4.19 20.12
CA GLY A 320 27.89 4.95 19.77
C GLY A 320 27.93 5.48 18.33
N ALA A 321 27.02 5.02 17.47
CA ALA A 321 26.96 5.49 16.10
C ALA A 321 26.32 6.88 16.02
N GLU A 322 27.08 7.93 15.73
CA GLU A 322 26.59 9.32 15.69
C GLU A 322 25.88 9.64 14.37
N GLU A 323 26.46 9.20 13.26
CA GLU A 323 25.94 9.42 11.91
C GLU A 323 25.75 8.09 11.18
N MET A 324 24.55 7.79 10.67
CA MET A 324 24.35 6.57 9.89
C MET A 324 23.29 6.75 8.81
N ILE A 325 23.43 5.97 7.74
CA ILE A 325 22.40 5.76 6.73
C ILE A 325 22.19 4.25 6.57
N LEU A 326 21.04 3.75 7.04
CA LEU A 326 20.68 2.33 6.98
C LEU A 326 19.60 2.09 5.95
N ASP A 327 19.64 0.92 5.30
CA ASP A 327 18.59 0.44 4.42
C ASP A 327 17.91 -0.78 5.06
N SER A 328 16.58 -0.74 5.12
CA SER A 328 15.81 -1.67 5.93
C SER A 328 14.40 -1.88 5.41
N GLU A 329 13.74 -2.93 5.91
CA GLU A 329 12.32 -3.17 5.72
C GLU A 329 11.59 -3.04 7.06
N ILE A 330 10.51 -2.27 7.12
CA ILE A 330 9.62 -2.23 8.28
C ILE A 330 8.47 -3.23 8.09
N ILE A 331 8.19 -4.00 9.13
CA ILE A 331 7.13 -5.01 9.16
C ILE A 331 6.45 -4.96 10.53
N LEU A 332 5.18 -5.30 10.59
CA LEU A 332 4.50 -5.52 11.86
C LEU A 332 4.74 -6.97 12.32
N VAL A 333 5.22 -7.17 13.53
CA VAL A 333 5.58 -8.48 14.07
C VAL A 333 4.74 -8.76 15.31
N ASP A 334 4.20 -9.97 15.39
CA ASP A 334 3.53 -10.45 16.59
C ASP A 334 4.56 -10.68 17.70
N THR A 335 4.40 -10.00 18.84
CA THR A 335 5.42 -9.98 19.89
C THR A 335 5.50 -11.26 20.70
N ASP A 336 4.43 -12.05 20.71
CA ASP A 336 4.35 -13.30 21.48
C ASP A 336 4.97 -14.46 20.69
N THR A 337 4.59 -14.55 19.41
CA THR A 337 5.00 -15.64 18.52
C THR A 337 6.25 -15.31 17.71
N GLY A 338 6.57 -14.03 17.51
CA GLY A 338 7.61 -13.58 16.58
C GLY A 338 7.21 -13.67 15.10
N ALA A 339 5.95 -14.01 14.80
CA ALA A 339 5.49 -14.19 13.43
C ALA A 339 5.40 -12.85 12.68
N LEU A 340 5.79 -12.87 11.40
CA LEU A 340 5.70 -11.71 10.52
C LEU A 340 4.25 -11.53 10.07
N LEU A 341 3.65 -10.36 10.31
CA LEU A 341 2.27 -10.09 9.90
C LEU A 341 2.20 -9.68 8.42
N PRO A 342 1.09 -9.98 7.73
CA PRO A 342 0.97 -9.72 6.30
C PRO A 342 1.10 -8.25 5.90
N PHE A 343 1.48 -8.00 4.65
CA PHE A 343 1.57 -6.67 4.07
C PHE A 343 0.26 -5.87 4.22
N GLY A 344 0.38 -4.59 4.55
CA GLY A 344 -0.75 -3.70 4.82
C GLY A 344 -1.26 -3.73 6.27
N SER A 345 -0.73 -4.61 7.13
CA SER A 345 -0.95 -4.58 8.59
C SER A 345 -0.44 -3.29 9.26
N LEU A 346 0.57 -2.65 8.66
CA LEU A 346 1.17 -1.38 9.11
C LEU A 346 0.25 -0.14 8.98
N GLY A 347 -0.93 -0.26 8.37
CA GLY A 347 -1.89 0.85 8.33
C GLY A 347 -2.41 1.18 9.74
N ALA A 348 -2.54 2.46 10.08
CA ALA A 348 -2.88 2.90 11.45
C ALA A 348 -4.08 2.16 12.08
N HIS A 349 -5.19 2.03 11.35
CA HIS A 349 -6.37 1.29 11.82
C HIS A 349 -6.15 -0.21 11.95
N LYS A 350 -5.30 -0.79 11.08
CA LYS A 350 -4.99 -2.23 11.10
C LYS A 350 -4.01 -2.58 12.21
N LYS A 351 -3.04 -1.71 12.52
CA LYS A 351 -2.13 -1.90 13.67
C LYS A 351 -2.92 -2.09 14.97
N GLN A 352 -3.99 -1.32 15.18
CA GLN A 352 -4.86 -1.42 16.36
C GLN A 352 -5.65 -2.74 16.45
N THR A 353 -5.80 -3.48 15.35
CA THR A 353 -6.49 -4.78 15.35
C THR A 353 -5.65 -5.92 15.90
N PHE A 354 -4.34 -5.70 16.10
CA PHE A 354 -3.42 -6.68 16.66
C PHE A 354 -3.00 -6.24 18.07
N ALA A 355 -3.48 -6.95 19.10
CA ALA A 355 -3.22 -6.58 20.50
C ALA A 355 -1.72 -6.65 20.85
N ASN A 356 -1.03 -7.68 20.35
CA ASN A 356 0.37 -7.99 20.68
C ASN A 356 1.25 -7.85 19.43
N ALA A 357 1.32 -6.65 18.87
CA ALA A 357 2.08 -6.40 17.65
C ALA A 357 2.94 -5.13 17.74
N ALA A 358 4.21 -5.26 17.35
CA ALA A 358 5.18 -4.17 17.33
C ALA A 358 5.66 -3.91 15.90
N VAL A 359 6.06 -2.68 15.62
CA VAL A 359 6.77 -2.39 14.38
C VAL A 359 8.21 -2.84 14.55
N CYS A 360 8.63 -3.79 13.71
CA CYS A 360 9.98 -4.30 13.66
C CYS A 360 10.67 -3.82 12.39
N LEU A 361 11.94 -3.47 12.53
CA LEU A 361 12.82 -3.05 11.47
C LEU A 361 13.84 -4.14 11.18
N PHE A 362 13.92 -4.59 9.93
CA PHE A 362 14.90 -5.55 9.45
C PHE A 362 15.95 -4.83 8.61
N VAL A 363 17.11 -4.54 9.21
CA VAL A 363 18.24 -3.86 8.54
C VAL A 363 18.94 -4.84 7.61
N PHE A 364 19.15 -4.46 6.36
CA PHE A 364 19.78 -5.34 5.37
C PHE A 364 20.97 -4.72 4.62
N ASP A 365 21.22 -3.43 4.74
CA ASP A 365 22.42 -2.77 4.19
C ASP A 365 22.75 -1.50 4.99
N CYS A 366 24.01 -1.08 4.91
CA CYS A 366 24.53 0.14 5.53
C CYS A 366 25.25 0.96 4.48
N ILE A 367 24.78 2.18 4.25
CA ILE A 367 25.26 3.06 3.19
C ILE A 367 26.33 4.02 3.74
N LEU A 368 26.15 4.49 4.97
CA LEU A 368 27.08 5.35 5.68
C LEU A 368 27.06 4.98 7.16
N TYR A 369 28.23 4.94 7.79
CA TYR A 369 28.38 4.65 9.21
C TYR A 369 29.48 5.53 9.82
N ASP A 370 29.16 6.23 10.90
CA ASP A 370 30.00 7.22 11.59
C ASP A 370 30.72 8.21 10.66
N GLY A 371 29.97 8.72 9.68
CA GLY A 371 30.44 9.71 8.72
C GLY A 371 31.19 9.13 7.52
N GLU A 372 31.55 7.83 7.56
CA GLU A 372 32.22 7.14 6.46
C GLU A 372 31.21 6.61 5.44
N ASP A 373 31.42 6.97 4.18
CA ASP A 373 30.63 6.45 3.07
C ASP A 373 31.10 5.05 2.68
N LEU A 374 30.19 4.08 2.80
CA LEU A 374 30.44 2.68 2.53
C LEU A 374 30.01 2.27 1.12
N THR A 375 29.45 3.16 0.29
CA THR A 375 28.87 2.76 -1.01
C THR A 375 29.83 2.06 -1.95
N GLN A 376 31.10 2.46 -1.94
CA GLN A 376 32.15 1.85 -2.78
C GLN A 376 32.72 0.55 -2.17
N MET A 377 32.37 0.21 -0.93
CA MET A 377 32.80 -1.05 -0.32
C MET A 377 31.99 -2.23 -0.88
N PRO A 378 32.59 -3.42 -1.03
CA PRO A 378 31.88 -4.68 -1.28
C PRO A 378 30.75 -4.94 -0.30
N PHE A 379 29.66 -5.57 -0.76
CA PHE A 379 28.51 -5.89 0.09
C PHE A 379 28.89 -6.74 1.30
N ARG A 380 29.83 -7.69 1.14
CA ARG A 380 30.37 -8.48 2.24
C ARG A 380 30.89 -7.59 3.37
N ASP A 381 31.73 -6.60 3.05
CA ASP A 381 32.36 -5.76 4.06
C ASP A 381 31.34 -4.83 4.73
N ARG A 382 30.37 -4.30 3.95
CA ARG A 382 29.25 -3.52 4.52
C ARG A 382 28.39 -4.35 5.46
N ARG A 383 28.20 -5.64 5.12
CA ARG A 383 27.45 -6.58 5.95
C ARG A 383 28.19 -6.93 7.24
N ASP A 384 29.51 -7.15 7.15
CA ASP A 384 30.36 -7.40 8.31
C ASP A 384 30.34 -6.19 9.27
N ILE A 385 30.39 -4.95 8.74
CA ILE A 385 30.25 -3.72 9.54
C ILE A 385 28.89 -3.70 10.26
N LEU A 386 27.79 -4.01 9.56
CA LEU A 386 26.47 -4.09 10.20
C LEU A 386 26.43 -5.10 11.33
N GLU A 387 26.94 -6.32 11.08
CA GLU A 387 26.92 -7.43 12.05
C GLU A 387 27.74 -7.14 13.30
N GLN A 388 28.88 -6.46 13.17
CA GLN A 388 29.73 -6.09 14.30
C GLN A 388 29.14 -4.97 15.16
N ASN A 389 28.32 -4.10 14.57
CA ASN A 389 27.86 -2.87 15.21
C ASN A 389 26.41 -2.93 15.70
N ILE A 390 25.60 -3.84 15.16
CA ILE A 390 24.21 -4.02 15.61
C ILE A 390 24.14 -4.85 16.89
N LYS A 391 23.33 -4.40 17.84
CA LYS A 391 22.84 -5.16 18.99
C LYS A 391 21.35 -5.44 18.79
N PRO A 392 20.97 -6.57 18.16
CA PRO A 392 19.59 -6.81 17.78
C PRO A 392 18.63 -6.78 18.97
N ILE A 393 17.51 -6.09 18.81
CA ILE A 393 16.41 -6.02 19.77
C ILE A 393 15.23 -6.76 19.16
N LYS A 394 14.90 -7.92 19.75
CA LYS A 394 13.83 -8.81 19.27
C LYS A 394 12.52 -8.02 19.05
N SER A 395 11.88 -8.27 17.90
CA SER A 395 10.61 -7.66 17.48
C SER A 395 10.62 -6.14 17.29
N HIS A 396 11.80 -5.48 17.31
CA HIS A 396 11.92 -4.02 17.16
C HIS A 396 12.98 -3.62 16.15
N VAL A 397 14.24 -4.03 16.35
CA VAL A 397 15.35 -3.73 15.43
C VAL A 397 16.19 -4.98 15.29
N GLN A 398 16.09 -5.64 14.15
CA GLN A 398 16.77 -6.89 13.85
C GLN A 398 17.57 -6.74 12.56
N LEU A 399 18.56 -7.60 12.42
CA LEU A 399 19.29 -7.75 11.17
C LEU A 399 18.50 -8.70 10.25
N SER A 400 18.54 -8.46 8.94
CA SER A 400 17.99 -9.42 7.98
C SER A 400 18.72 -10.75 8.08
N GLU A 401 17.98 -11.85 8.01
CA GLU A 401 18.59 -13.18 7.90
C GLU A 401 19.25 -13.31 6.53
N SER A 402 20.54 -13.68 6.54
CA SER A 402 21.39 -13.76 5.37
C SER A 402 22.28 -14.99 5.47
N GLU A 403 22.37 -15.75 4.39
CA GLU A 403 23.33 -16.86 4.28
C GLU A 403 24.13 -16.73 2.99
N PHE A 404 25.42 -17.04 3.05
CA PHE A 404 26.28 -17.07 1.87
C PHE A 404 26.22 -18.45 1.20
N LEU A 405 25.72 -18.49 -0.02
CA LEU A 405 25.49 -19.70 -0.80
C LEU A 405 26.52 -19.81 -1.92
N LYS A 406 27.14 -20.98 -2.04
CA LYS A 406 28.17 -21.29 -3.03
C LYS A 406 27.64 -22.13 -4.19
N THR A 407 26.52 -22.82 -4.00
CA THR A 407 26.00 -23.75 -5.01
C THR A 407 24.54 -23.48 -5.39
N LYS A 408 24.15 -23.92 -6.60
CA LYS A 408 22.77 -23.85 -7.09
C LYS A 408 21.81 -24.66 -6.19
N SER A 409 22.25 -25.82 -5.72
CA SER A 409 21.47 -26.70 -4.83
C SER A 409 21.15 -25.99 -3.50
N GLU A 410 22.13 -25.32 -2.91
CA GLU A 410 21.92 -24.51 -1.69
C GLU A 410 20.87 -23.41 -1.90
N LEU A 411 20.92 -22.70 -3.02
CA LEU A 411 19.93 -21.67 -3.35
C LEU A 411 18.54 -22.25 -3.57
N ALA A 412 18.43 -23.40 -4.24
CA ALA A 412 17.16 -24.08 -4.43
C ALA A 412 16.55 -24.51 -3.08
N MET A 413 17.35 -25.11 -2.20
CA MET A 413 16.93 -25.51 -0.85
C MET A 413 16.50 -24.31 0.00
N MET A 414 17.27 -23.23 0.03
CA MET A 414 16.90 -22.03 0.77
C MET A 414 15.61 -21.40 0.21
N THR A 415 15.50 -21.30 -1.12
CA THR A 415 14.28 -20.76 -1.75
C THR A 415 13.07 -21.62 -1.40
N ALA A 416 13.19 -22.95 -1.46
CA ALA A 416 12.13 -23.87 -1.06
C ALA A 416 11.74 -23.71 0.42
N LYS A 417 12.73 -23.60 1.32
CA LYS A 417 12.53 -23.34 2.75
C LYS A 417 11.70 -22.07 3.00
N VAL A 418 12.10 -20.98 2.37
CA VAL A 418 11.45 -19.66 2.51
C VAL A 418 10.02 -19.69 1.97
N LEU A 419 9.79 -20.36 0.83
CA LEU A 419 8.46 -20.53 0.26
C LEU A 419 7.56 -21.42 1.13
N HIS A 420 8.10 -22.50 1.71
CA HIS A 420 7.36 -23.34 2.68
C HIS A 420 6.96 -22.58 3.94
N ALA A 421 7.79 -21.64 4.40
CA ALA A 421 7.47 -20.73 5.50
C ALA A 421 6.43 -19.64 5.12
N ASN A 422 5.82 -19.73 3.92
CA ASN A 422 4.88 -18.76 3.36
C ASN A 422 5.45 -17.33 3.24
N LEU A 423 6.77 -17.18 3.13
CA LEU A 423 7.44 -15.91 2.89
C LEU A 423 7.46 -15.58 1.38
N GLU A 424 7.71 -14.32 1.03
CA GLU A 424 7.57 -13.84 -0.36
C GLU A 424 8.60 -14.42 -1.33
N GLY A 425 9.78 -14.80 -0.82
CA GLY A 425 10.91 -15.31 -1.59
C GLY A 425 12.23 -14.80 -1.05
N VAL A 426 13.26 -14.70 -1.90
CA VAL A 426 14.62 -14.29 -1.50
C VAL A 426 15.16 -13.14 -2.33
N VAL A 427 16.07 -12.35 -1.75
CA VAL A 427 16.86 -11.33 -2.43
C VAL A 427 18.31 -11.79 -2.47
N LEU A 428 18.89 -11.83 -3.66
CA LEU A 428 20.27 -12.29 -3.88
C LEU A 428 21.18 -11.10 -4.15
N LYS A 429 22.31 -11.07 -3.45
CA LYS A 429 23.32 -10.02 -3.52
C LYS A 429 24.68 -10.64 -3.79
N SER A 430 25.43 -10.08 -4.73
CA SER A 430 26.79 -10.53 -5.00
C SER A 430 27.74 -10.02 -3.90
N PRO A 431 28.65 -10.86 -3.36
CA PRO A 431 29.52 -10.47 -2.24
C PRO A 431 30.42 -9.28 -2.56
N SER A 432 30.88 -9.16 -3.81
CA SER A 432 31.74 -8.07 -4.28
C SER A 432 30.99 -6.85 -4.79
N SER A 433 29.65 -6.86 -4.74
CA SER A 433 28.86 -5.75 -5.29
C SER A 433 28.88 -4.51 -4.40
N THR A 434 29.22 -3.37 -5.01
CA THR A 434 29.10 -2.05 -4.38
C THR A 434 27.64 -1.62 -4.28
N TYR A 435 27.33 -0.69 -3.36
CA TYR A 435 25.99 -0.10 -3.27
C TYR A 435 25.83 0.94 -4.37
N GLN A 436 24.90 0.70 -5.30
CA GLN A 436 24.72 1.55 -6.48
C GLN A 436 23.34 2.22 -6.46
N PRO A 437 23.24 3.50 -6.05
CA PRO A 437 21.97 4.19 -5.91
C PRO A 437 21.10 4.13 -7.18
N GLY A 438 19.89 3.61 -7.04
CA GLY A 438 18.90 3.50 -8.12
C GLY A 438 19.23 2.52 -9.26
N LYS A 439 20.35 1.79 -9.23
CA LYS A 439 20.66 0.72 -10.19
C LYS A 439 20.01 -0.61 -9.76
N ARG A 440 19.81 -1.53 -10.72
CA ARG A 440 19.06 -2.79 -10.55
C ARG A 440 19.97 -4.04 -10.53
N ASN A 441 20.97 -4.07 -9.66
CA ASN A 441 21.98 -5.14 -9.68
C ASN A 441 21.71 -6.27 -8.69
N TRP A 442 20.82 -6.08 -7.70
CA TRP A 442 20.36 -7.21 -6.89
C TRP A 442 19.39 -8.07 -7.69
N LEU A 443 19.16 -9.29 -7.23
CA LEU A 443 18.17 -10.19 -7.81
C LEU A 443 17.08 -10.48 -6.78
N LYS A 444 15.86 -10.69 -7.25
CA LYS A 444 14.75 -11.16 -6.41
C LYS A 444 14.15 -12.41 -7.05
N VAL A 445 14.02 -13.45 -6.25
CA VAL A 445 13.37 -14.71 -6.63
C VAL A 445 12.05 -14.77 -5.87
N LYS A 446 10.96 -15.09 -6.57
CA LYS A 446 9.62 -15.22 -6.02
C LYS A 446 8.90 -16.41 -6.64
N LYS A 447 7.88 -16.92 -5.94
CA LYS A 447 7.00 -17.99 -6.42
C LYS A 447 6.47 -17.72 -7.84
N ASP A 448 6.04 -16.49 -8.13
CA ASP A 448 5.41 -16.12 -9.40
C ASP A 448 6.38 -15.96 -10.59
N TYR A 449 7.69 -15.99 -10.36
CA TYR A 449 8.69 -15.85 -11.44
C TYR A 449 9.31 -17.18 -11.87
N LEU A 450 9.22 -18.19 -11.02
CA LEU A 450 9.87 -19.47 -11.21
C LEU A 450 9.11 -20.30 -12.24
N PHE A 451 9.87 -20.99 -13.10
CA PHE A 451 9.36 -21.90 -14.13
C PHE A 451 8.29 -21.26 -15.03
N ASP A 452 8.55 -20.04 -15.49
CA ASP A 452 7.63 -19.26 -16.34
C ASP A 452 6.24 -19.06 -15.72
N GLY A 453 6.19 -18.92 -14.39
CA GLY A 453 4.96 -18.66 -13.66
C GLY A 453 4.11 -19.90 -13.39
N LYS A 454 4.61 -21.11 -13.68
CA LYS A 454 3.91 -22.38 -13.36
C LYS A 454 3.63 -22.55 -11.87
N MET A 455 4.41 -21.90 -11.02
CA MET A 455 4.21 -21.91 -9.57
C MET A 455 3.30 -20.76 -9.09
N ALA A 456 2.83 -19.87 -9.96
CA ALA A 456 1.99 -18.74 -9.57
C ALA A 456 0.55 -19.17 -9.28
N ASP A 457 -0.13 -18.42 -8.41
CA ASP A 457 -1.55 -18.63 -8.16
C ASP A 457 -2.36 -18.06 -9.33
N THR A 458 -3.21 -18.89 -9.94
CA THR A 458 -4.03 -18.52 -11.10
C THR A 458 -5.51 -18.82 -10.87
N ALA A 459 -6.37 -18.05 -11.53
CA ALA A 459 -7.80 -18.29 -11.61
C ALA A 459 -8.34 -17.85 -12.97
N ASP A 460 -9.21 -18.66 -13.56
CA ASP A 460 -9.99 -18.33 -14.75
C ASP A 460 -11.24 -17.56 -14.32
N LEU A 461 -11.29 -16.26 -14.65
CA LEU A 461 -12.35 -15.34 -14.22
C LEU A 461 -13.06 -14.70 -15.41
N VAL A 462 -14.34 -14.35 -15.21
CA VAL A 462 -15.16 -13.67 -16.22
C VAL A 462 -14.98 -12.16 -16.14
N VAL A 463 -14.89 -11.49 -17.29
CA VAL A 463 -14.93 -10.03 -17.36
C VAL A 463 -16.36 -9.54 -17.10
N LEU A 464 -16.59 -8.83 -16.00
CA LEU A 464 -17.92 -8.32 -15.64
C LEU A 464 -18.15 -6.86 -16.07
N GLY A 465 -17.07 -6.13 -16.35
CA GLY A 465 -17.11 -4.74 -16.78
C GLY A 465 -15.72 -4.13 -16.89
N ALA A 466 -15.64 -2.85 -17.25
CA ALA A 466 -14.37 -2.18 -17.53
C ALA A 466 -14.39 -0.67 -17.24
N TRP A 467 -13.22 -0.12 -16.93
CA TRP A 467 -12.97 1.33 -16.87
C TRP A 467 -12.14 1.78 -18.06
N TYR A 468 -12.33 3.04 -18.45
CA TYR A 468 -11.45 3.71 -19.39
C TYR A 468 -10.06 3.92 -18.79
N GLY A 469 -9.05 3.85 -19.65
CA GLY A 469 -7.68 4.12 -19.30
C GLY A 469 -7.41 5.61 -19.07
N SER A 470 -6.16 5.92 -18.73
CA SER A 470 -5.69 7.31 -18.60
C SER A 470 -4.42 7.53 -19.41
N GLY A 471 -4.12 8.79 -19.72
CA GLY A 471 -3.02 9.15 -20.61
C GLY A 471 -3.24 8.60 -22.01
N LYS A 472 -2.25 7.87 -22.55
CA LYS A 472 -2.32 7.27 -23.89
C LYS A 472 -3.45 6.25 -24.07
N LYS A 473 -4.05 5.76 -22.97
CA LYS A 473 -5.17 4.81 -22.99
C LYS A 473 -6.53 5.48 -22.71
N GLY A 474 -6.60 6.82 -22.76
CA GLY A 474 -7.88 7.54 -22.74
C GLY A 474 -8.79 7.07 -23.88
N GLY A 475 -10.09 6.94 -23.61
CA GLY A 475 -11.07 6.45 -24.58
C GLY A 475 -11.06 4.93 -24.81
N VAL A 476 -10.03 4.22 -24.32
CA VAL A 476 -9.89 2.77 -24.45
C VAL A 476 -10.23 2.08 -23.14
N LEU A 477 -10.99 1.00 -23.20
CA LEU A 477 -11.27 0.14 -22.04
C LEU A 477 -10.01 -0.65 -21.68
N SER A 478 -9.26 -0.18 -20.69
CA SER A 478 -7.93 -0.73 -20.37
C SER A 478 -7.83 -1.35 -18.98
N ILE A 479 -8.89 -1.27 -18.19
CA ILE A 479 -8.93 -1.82 -16.83
C ILE A 479 -10.21 -2.62 -16.65
N PHE A 480 -10.10 -3.85 -16.16
CA PHE A 480 -11.20 -4.81 -16.20
C PHE A 480 -11.59 -5.26 -14.80
N LEU A 481 -12.89 -5.35 -14.56
CA LEU A 481 -13.46 -5.94 -13.36
C LEU A 481 -13.67 -7.43 -13.61
N MET A 482 -12.93 -8.26 -12.87
CA MET A 482 -13.00 -9.72 -12.99
C MET A 482 -13.88 -10.27 -11.86
N GLY A 483 -14.64 -11.32 -12.18
CA GLY A 483 -15.50 -11.97 -11.21
C GLY A 483 -15.79 -13.45 -11.49
N CYS A 484 -16.54 -14.04 -10.58
CA CYS A 484 -16.94 -15.44 -10.60
C CYS A 484 -18.45 -15.55 -10.35
N TYR A 485 -19.04 -16.68 -10.72
CA TYR A 485 -20.41 -16.99 -10.38
C TYR A 485 -20.50 -17.63 -9.00
N ASP A 486 -21.55 -17.30 -8.24
CA ASP A 486 -21.92 -18.03 -7.02
C ASP A 486 -23.23 -18.77 -7.24
N SER A 487 -23.16 -20.10 -7.22
CA SER A 487 -24.31 -20.99 -7.40
C SER A 487 -25.32 -20.93 -6.25
N LYS A 488 -24.87 -20.56 -5.03
CA LYS A 488 -25.75 -20.46 -3.85
C LYS A 488 -26.63 -19.22 -3.92
N ASP A 489 -26.00 -18.06 -4.11
CA ASP A 489 -26.71 -16.77 -4.21
C ASP A 489 -27.31 -16.54 -5.60
N ARG A 490 -26.90 -17.34 -6.61
CA ARG A 490 -27.23 -17.18 -8.03
C ARG A 490 -26.84 -15.81 -8.59
N LEU A 491 -25.73 -15.26 -8.11
CA LEU A 491 -25.22 -13.93 -8.46
C LEU A 491 -23.76 -13.98 -8.91
N TRP A 492 -23.40 -13.05 -9.78
CA TRP A 492 -22.00 -12.78 -10.09
C TRP A 492 -21.37 -11.95 -8.98
N LYS A 493 -20.16 -12.32 -8.58
CA LYS A 493 -19.40 -11.68 -7.51
C LYS A 493 -18.06 -11.18 -8.04
N THR A 494 -17.65 -10.03 -7.54
CA THR A 494 -16.39 -9.38 -7.92
C THR A 494 -15.22 -10.02 -7.17
N VAL A 495 -14.12 -10.25 -7.89
CA VAL A 495 -12.90 -10.87 -7.36
C VAL A 495 -11.73 -9.90 -7.41
N THR A 496 -11.46 -9.26 -8.56
CA THR A 496 -10.30 -8.37 -8.68
C THR A 496 -10.44 -7.34 -9.79
N LYS A 497 -9.65 -6.27 -9.73
CA LYS A 497 -9.47 -5.27 -10.79
C LYS A 497 -8.10 -5.47 -11.44
N VAL A 498 -8.07 -5.67 -12.75
CA VAL A 498 -6.83 -5.95 -13.50
C VAL A 498 -6.59 -4.92 -14.61
N HIS A 499 -5.35 -4.43 -14.72
CA HIS A 499 -4.96 -3.38 -15.68
C HIS A 499 -3.69 -3.72 -16.48
N SER A 500 -3.14 -4.93 -16.32
CA SER A 500 -1.86 -5.33 -16.90
C SER A 500 -1.94 -6.73 -17.50
N GLY A 501 -1.05 -7.03 -18.44
CA GLY A 501 -0.98 -8.34 -19.11
C GLY A 501 -1.30 -8.31 -20.60
N LEU A 502 -1.92 -7.24 -21.10
CA LEU A 502 -2.17 -7.01 -22.52
C LEU A 502 -1.20 -5.98 -23.08
N ASP A 503 -0.63 -6.26 -24.25
CA ASP A 503 0.04 -5.24 -25.07
C ASP A 503 -0.99 -4.26 -25.68
N ASP A 504 -0.50 -3.20 -26.30
CA ASP A 504 -1.37 -2.12 -26.77
C ASP A 504 -2.26 -2.54 -27.95
N ILE A 505 -1.77 -3.40 -28.85
CA ILE A 505 -2.55 -3.94 -29.99
C ILE A 505 -3.70 -4.81 -29.47
N THR A 506 -3.40 -5.77 -28.59
CA THR A 506 -4.40 -6.66 -28.00
C THR A 506 -5.41 -5.88 -27.16
N ASN A 507 -4.99 -4.78 -26.50
CA ASN A 507 -5.90 -3.93 -25.73
C ASN A 507 -6.95 -3.28 -26.63
N GLU A 508 -6.56 -2.81 -27.82
CA GLU A 508 -7.46 -2.22 -28.80
C GLU A 508 -8.46 -3.24 -29.36
N GLU A 509 -8.02 -4.46 -29.68
CA GLU A 509 -8.91 -5.57 -30.03
C GLU A 509 -9.94 -5.87 -28.93
N VAL A 510 -9.47 -5.93 -27.69
CA VAL A 510 -10.31 -6.17 -26.51
C VAL A 510 -11.30 -5.02 -26.31
N HIS A 511 -10.90 -3.77 -26.51
CA HIS A 511 -11.81 -2.64 -26.46
C HIS A 511 -12.92 -2.75 -27.51
N ASN A 512 -12.55 -2.98 -28.78
CA ASN A 512 -13.49 -3.07 -29.90
C ASN A 512 -14.50 -4.23 -29.76
N SER A 513 -14.10 -5.33 -29.13
CA SER A 513 -14.99 -6.46 -28.83
C SER A 513 -15.86 -6.18 -27.60
N LEU A 514 -15.27 -5.77 -26.48
CA LEU A 514 -16.01 -5.58 -25.22
C LEU A 514 -17.00 -4.41 -25.25
N ILE A 515 -16.71 -3.33 -25.97
CA ILE A 515 -17.62 -2.17 -26.02
C ILE A 515 -18.99 -2.54 -26.60
N LYS A 516 -19.06 -3.55 -27.47
CA LYS A 516 -20.32 -4.06 -28.05
C LYS A 516 -21.14 -4.87 -27.04
N LEU A 517 -20.43 -5.56 -26.14
CA LEU A 517 -21.00 -6.46 -25.12
C LEU A 517 -21.30 -5.75 -23.79
N THR A 518 -20.94 -4.48 -23.68
CA THR A 518 -21.07 -3.70 -22.44
C THR A 518 -21.98 -2.49 -22.62
N GLU A 519 -22.51 -1.98 -21.50
CA GLU A 519 -23.33 -0.78 -21.42
C GLU A 519 -22.88 0.11 -20.27
N ARG A 520 -23.26 1.39 -20.32
CA ARG A 520 -22.89 2.38 -19.30
C ARG A 520 -23.42 1.95 -17.93
N ALA A 521 -22.56 1.92 -16.93
CA ALA A 521 -22.97 1.59 -15.57
C ALA A 521 -23.38 2.83 -14.78
N ASP A 522 -24.40 2.68 -13.93
CA ASP A 522 -24.73 3.63 -12.86
C ASP A 522 -24.43 2.99 -11.50
N ALA A 523 -23.59 3.66 -10.72
CA ALA A 523 -23.22 3.20 -9.38
C ALA A 523 -24.41 3.19 -8.40
N ASN A 524 -25.53 3.85 -8.72
CA ASN A 524 -26.78 3.80 -7.96
C ASN A 524 -27.76 2.72 -8.45
N GLN A 525 -27.52 2.15 -9.64
CA GLN A 525 -28.41 1.18 -10.28
C GLN A 525 -27.58 -0.01 -10.76
N THR A 526 -27.14 -0.84 -9.82
CA THR A 526 -26.36 -2.04 -10.14
C THR A 526 -27.32 -3.13 -10.67
N PRO A 527 -26.98 -3.85 -11.76
CA PRO A 527 -27.84 -4.89 -12.29
C PRO A 527 -28.14 -6.00 -11.28
N SER A 528 -29.33 -6.59 -11.36
CA SER A 528 -29.79 -7.63 -10.41
C SER A 528 -28.94 -8.91 -10.44
N TRP A 529 -28.18 -9.15 -11.51
CA TRP A 529 -27.28 -10.29 -11.64
C TRP A 529 -25.92 -10.09 -10.96
N LEU A 530 -25.60 -8.89 -10.48
CA LEU A 530 -24.27 -8.52 -9.96
C LEU A 530 -24.33 -8.07 -8.49
N LEU A 531 -23.56 -8.75 -7.63
CA LEU A 531 -23.23 -8.23 -6.31
C LEU A 531 -21.91 -7.44 -6.35
N CYS A 532 -21.98 -6.11 -6.37
CA CYS A 532 -20.82 -5.23 -6.41
C CYS A 532 -20.97 -4.05 -5.44
N LYS A 533 -19.86 -3.65 -4.80
CA LYS A 533 -19.85 -2.43 -3.97
C LYS A 533 -19.84 -1.19 -4.87
N LYS A 534 -20.58 -0.14 -4.48
CA LYS A 534 -20.69 1.13 -5.22
C LYS A 534 -19.34 1.73 -5.65
N SER A 535 -18.30 1.60 -4.83
CA SER A 535 -16.95 2.10 -5.12
C SER A 535 -16.19 1.32 -6.20
N LEU A 536 -16.64 0.12 -6.55
CA LEU A 536 -16.06 -0.77 -7.55
C LEU A 536 -16.91 -0.90 -8.81
N VAL A 537 -18.01 -0.15 -8.91
CA VAL A 537 -18.80 -0.13 -10.14
C VAL A 537 -17.93 0.48 -11.25
N PRO A 538 -17.74 -0.23 -12.38
CA PRO A 538 -16.94 0.23 -13.51
C PRO A 538 -17.63 1.33 -14.33
N ASP A 539 -16.95 1.86 -15.34
CA ASP A 539 -17.57 2.85 -16.26
C ASP A 539 -18.61 2.15 -17.17
N VAL A 540 -18.31 0.90 -17.55
CA VAL A 540 -19.22 0.03 -18.30
C VAL A 540 -19.33 -1.36 -17.66
N LEU A 541 -20.52 -1.95 -17.69
CA LEU A 541 -20.82 -3.31 -17.23
C LEU A 541 -21.25 -4.20 -18.39
N ALA A 542 -21.09 -5.51 -18.24
CA ALA A 542 -21.61 -6.48 -19.20
C ALA A 542 -23.13 -6.35 -19.37
N LYS A 543 -23.63 -6.38 -20.61
CA LYS A 543 -25.08 -6.50 -20.87
C LYS A 543 -25.60 -7.84 -20.39
N ASN A 544 -24.85 -8.90 -20.71
CA ASN A 544 -25.09 -10.26 -20.25
C ASN A 544 -23.74 -10.89 -19.85
N PRO A 545 -23.54 -11.23 -18.56
CA PRO A 545 -22.27 -11.81 -18.12
C PRO A 545 -21.96 -13.17 -18.75
N MET A 546 -22.94 -13.88 -19.30
CA MET A 546 -22.73 -15.18 -19.95
C MET A 546 -22.04 -15.08 -21.32
N ASP A 547 -22.15 -13.93 -21.99
CA ASP A 547 -21.53 -13.67 -23.29
C ASP A 547 -20.12 -13.07 -23.15
N MET A 548 -19.68 -12.84 -21.90
CA MET A 548 -18.41 -12.19 -21.62
C MET A 548 -17.24 -13.19 -21.65
N PRO A 549 -16.04 -12.73 -22.07
CA PRO A 549 -14.88 -13.60 -22.16
C PRO A 549 -14.35 -14.02 -20.78
N VAL A 550 -13.74 -15.20 -20.75
CA VAL A 550 -13.00 -15.74 -19.60
C VAL A 550 -11.51 -15.49 -19.79
N TRP A 551 -10.85 -14.94 -18.78
CA TRP A 551 -9.40 -14.75 -18.80
C TRP A 551 -8.74 -15.41 -17.60
N GLU A 552 -7.58 -16.01 -17.84
CA GLU A 552 -6.69 -16.49 -16.81
C GLU A 552 -5.99 -15.29 -16.17
N ILE A 553 -6.22 -15.13 -14.87
CA ILE A 553 -5.64 -14.08 -14.04
C ILE A 553 -4.63 -14.71 -13.10
N THR A 554 -3.38 -14.29 -13.22
CA THR A 554 -2.29 -14.69 -12.33
C THR A 554 -2.00 -13.58 -11.32
N GLY A 555 -1.72 -13.96 -10.08
CA GLY A 555 -1.25 -13.05 -9.05
C GLY A 555 -0.07 -13.60 -8.25
N ALA A 556 0.42 -12.77 -7.34
CA ALA A 556 1.45 -13.18 -6.39
C ALA A 556 0.88 -14.11 -5.30
N GLU A 557 -0.34 -13.82 -4.83
CA GLU A 557 -1.07 -14.61 -3.84
C GLU A 557 -2.56 -14.27 -3.90
N PHE A 558 -3.41 -15.21 -3.47
CA PHE A 558 -4.79 -14.88 -3.09
C PHE A 558 -4.84 -14.22 -1.70
N THR A 559 -5.70 -13.21 -1.55
CA THR A 559 -5.82 -12.38 -0.35
C THR A 559 -7.28 -12.16 0.04
N LYS A 560 -7.51 -11.67 1.26
CA LYS A 560 -8.84 -11.17 1.67
C LYS A 560 -8.90 -9.65 1.55
N ALA A 561 -9.83 -9.15 0.74
CA ALA A 561 -10.12 -7.75 0.54
C ALA A 561 -11.62 -7.49 0.75
N GLU A 562 -11.94 -6.61 1.70
CA GLU A 562 -13.33 -6.25 2.00
C GLU A 562 -14.04 -5.59 0.82
N ALA A 563 -13.29 -4.99 -0.12
CA ALA A 563 -13.87 -4.33 -1.27
C ALA A 563 -14.60 -5.31 -2.21
N HIS A 564 -14.10 -6.53 -2.33
CA HIS A 564 -14.60 -7.55 -3.26
C HIS A 564 -15.65 -8.46 -2.60
N THR A 565 -16.54 -9.00 -3.42
CA THR A 565 -17.78 -9.64 -2.95
C THR A 565 -17.73 -11.17 -2.99
N ALA A 566 -16.75 -11.76 -3.67
CA ALA A 566 -16.52 -13.21 -3.74
C ALA A 566 -15.93 -13.76 -2.42
N SER A 567 -16.74 -13.82 -1.35
CA SER A 567 -16.30 -14.19 0.02
C SER A 567 -15.13 -13.34 0.52
N GLY A 568 -15.00 -12.11 -0.01
CA GLY A 568 -13.88 -11.21 0.21
C GLY A 568 -12.56 -11.69 -0.39
N ILE A 569 -12.53 -12.69 -1.26
CA ILE A 569 -11.31 -13.17 -1.94
C ILE A 569 -10.93 -12.18 -3.04
N SER A 570 -9.63 -11.90 -3.15
CA SER A 570 -9.05 -11.05 -4.19
C SER A 570 -7.65 -11.53 -4.55
N ILE A 571 -7.16 -11.15 -5.73
CA ILE A 571 -5.83 -11.52 -6.22
C ILE A 571 -4.88 -10.33 -6.04
N ARG A 572 -3.70 -10.55 -5.43
CA ARG A 572 -2.67 -9.51 -5.27
C ARG A 572 -1.78 -9.44 -6.51
N PHE A 573 -1.58 -8.21 -7.02
CA PHE A 573 -0.86 -7.93 -8.27
C PHE A 573 -1.39 -8.74 -9.47
N PRO A 574 -2.71 -8.65 -9.75
CA PRO A 574 -3.34 -9.42 -10.81
C PRO A 574 -2.79 -8.99 -12.19
N ARG A 575 -2.59 -9.98 -13.06
CA ARG A 575 -2.19 -9.81 -14.46
C ARG A 575 -3.00 -10.75 -15.31
N ILE A 576 -3.39 -10.30 -16.49
CA ILE A 576 -3.96 -11.17 -17.52
C ILE A 576 -2.81 -11.97 -18.12
N THR A 577 -2.82 -13.29 -17.97
CA THR A 577 -1.80 -14.17 -18.55
C THR A 577 -2.28 -14.85 -19.80
N ARG A 578 -3.57 -15.21 -19.87
CA ARG A 578 -4.16 -15.88 -21.03
C ARG A 578 -5.60 -15.44 -21.25
N ARG A 579 -5.98 -15.23 -22.51
CA ARG A 579 -7.38 -15.14 -22.92
C ARG A 579 -7.88 -16.56 -23.21
N ARG A 580 -8.87 -17.04 -22.46
CA ARG A 580 -9.37 -18.42 -22.53
C ARG A 580 -10.50 -18.51 -23.55
N SER A 581 -10.16 -18.48 -24.84
CA SER A 581 -11.14 -18.72 -25.92
C SER A 581 -11.70 -20.14 -25.92
N ASP A 582 -11.04 -21.05 -25.19
CA ASP A 582 -11.44 -22.43 -24.95
C ASP A 582 -12.48 -22.59 -23.82
N LYS A 583 -12.82 -21.51 -23.10
CA LYS A 583 -13.76 -21.55 -21.98
C LYS A 583 -14.89 -20.53 -22.12
N THR A 584 -16.09 -20.98 -21.77
CA THR A 584 -17.28 -20.14 -21.60
C THR A 584 -17.41 -19.63 -20.17
N ALA A 585 -18.25 -18.62 -19.95
CA ALA A 585 -18.52 -18.06 -18.61
C ALA A 585 -18.99 -19.11 -17.58
N LYS A 586 -19.60 -20.22 -18.03
CA LYS A 586 -20.02 -21.35 -17.19
C LYS A 586 -18.86 -22.23 -16.72
N GLU A 587 -17.76 -22.26 -17.46
CA GLU A 587 -16.56 -23.10 -17.21
C GLU A 587 -15.45 -22.32 -16.50
N ALA A 588 -15.68 -21.03 -16.22
CA ALA A 588 -14.84 -20.23 -15.36
C ALA A 588 -14.88 -20.75 -13.91
N ASN A 589 -13.89 -20.39 -13.09
CA ASN A 589 -13.91 -20.76 -11.69
C ASN A 589 -15.10 -20.09 -10.99
N ASP A 590 -15.90 -20.89 -10.29
CA ASP A 590 -16.98 -20.41 -9.43
C ASP A 590 -16.47 -20.04 -8.03
N LEU A 591 -17.36 -19.53 -7.18
CA LEU A 591 -16.98 -19.11 -5.84
C LEU A 591 -16.43 -20.27 -5.00
N ALA A 592 -17.03 -21.46 -5.09
CA ALA A 592 -16.60 -22.63 -4.31
C ALA A 592 -15.18 -23.05 -4.70
N HIS A 593 -14.91 -23.14 -6.01
CA HIS A 593 -13.57 -23.44 -6.52
C HIS A 593 -12.55 -22.37 -6.10
N LEU A 594 -12.91 -21.08 -6.09
CA LEU A 594 -12.03 -20.02 -5.61
C LEU A 594 -11.72 -20.13 -4.11
N GLU A 595 -12.68 -20.58 -3.29
CA GLU A 595 -12.46 -20.86 -1.87
C GLU A 595 -11.47 -22.02 -1.68
N ASP A 596 -11.59 -23.09 -2.49
CA ASP A 596 -10.65 -24.20 -2.49
C ASP A 596 -9.23 -23.77 -2.91
N LEU A 597 -9.11 -22.96 -3.97
CA LEU A 597 -7.82 -22.41 -4.41
C LEU A 597 -7.18 -21.51 -3.35
N PHE A 598 -7.98 -20.69 -2.66
CA PHE A 598 -7.50 -19.83 -1.58
C PHE A 598 -6.97 -20.62 -0.38
N ASP A 599 -7.61 -21.74 -0.04
CA ASP A 599 -7.17 -22.60 1.06
C ASP A 599 -5.96 -23.45 0.66
N ALA A 600 -5.93 -23.95 -0.57
CA ALA A 600 -4.80 -24.70 -1.13
C ALA A 600 -3.53 -23.84 -1.21
N SER A 601 -3.65 -22.57 -1.64
CA SER A 601 -2.49 -21.68 -1.81
C SER A 601 -1.74 -21.40 -0.50
N LYS A 602 -2.41 -21.53 0.65
CA LYS A 602 -1.82 -21.35 1.98
C LYS A 602 -1.19 -22.60 2.56
N LYS A 603 -1.67 -23.78 2.16
CA LYS A 603 -1.30 -25.07 2.76
C LYS A 603 -0.28 -25.83 1.92
N ASN A 604 -0.37 -25.73 0.59
CA ASN A 604 0.31 -26.64 -0.33
C ASN A 604 1.18 -25.87 -1.33
N VAL A 605 2.29 -25.29 -0.86
CA VAL A 605 3.31 -24.74 -1.77
C VAL A 605 4.13 -25.89 -2.34
N ASN A 606 3.84 -26.29 -3.58
CA ASN A 606 4.63 -27.31 -4.26
C ASN A 606 6.00 -26.73 -4.65
N VAL A 607 7.07 -27.21 -4.01
CA VAL A 607 8.47 -26.84 -4.31
C VAL A 607 9.23 -27.95 -5.04
N ASP A 608 8.55 -29.03 -5.45
CA ASP A 608 9.19 -30.21 -6.04
C ASP A 608 9.95 -29.83 -7.31
N LEU A 609 9.42 -28.90 -8.09
CA LEU A 609 10.10 -28.37 -9.28
C LEU A 609 11.43 -27.68 -8.95
N LEU A 610 11.54 -27.00 -7.81
CA LEU A 610 12.80 -26.41 -7.33
C LEU A 610 13.79 -27.48 -6.88
N LEU A 611 13.28 -28.54 -6.26
CA LEU A 611 14.10 -29.59 -5.65
C LEU A 611 14.45 -30.73 -6.62
N ALA A 612 13.84 -30.78 -7.81
CA ALA A 612 14.03 -31.86 -8.78
C ALA A 612 15.50 -32.10 -9.19
N GLY A 613 16.35 -31.07 -9.13
CA GLY A 613 17.78 -31.15 -9.42
C GLY A 613 18.69 -31.27 -8.18
N CYS A 614 18.13 -31.28 -6.97
CA CYS A 614 18.88 -31.50 -5.74
C CYS A 614 18.93 -33.01 -5.51
N GLY A 615 20.13 -33.62 -5.53
CA GLY A 615 20.30 -35.07 -5.30
C GLY A 615 19.72 -35.56 -3.96
N PRO A 616 19.90 -36.85 -3.60
CA PRO A 616 19.22 -37.49 -2.45
C PRO A 616 19.58 -36.95 -1.06
N GLN A 617 20.29 -35.82 -0.95
CA GLN A 617 20.33 -35.01 0.26
C GLN A 617 18.99 -34.28 0.45
N LYS A 618 17.91 -35.02 0.70
CA LYS A 618 16.78 -34.51 1.49
C LYS A 618 17.28 -34.32 2.92
N LYS A 619 18.12 -33.31 3.15
CA LYS A 619 18.20 -32.73 4.50
C LYS A 619 16.78 -32.26 4.79
N GLU A 620 16.16 -32.79 5.84
CA GLU A 620 14.91 -32.23 6.35
C GLU A 620 15.07 -30.71 6.36
N LEU A 621 14.14 -30.02 5.68
CA LEU A 621 14.14 -28.56 5.67
C LEU A 621 13.96 -28.11 7.12
N ASP A 622 15.05 -27.71 7.79
CA ASP A 622 15.02 -27.25 9.18
C ASP A 622 14.28 -25.91 9.28
N LEU A 623 12.96 -25.97 9.41
CA LEU A 623 12.06 -24.82 9.44
C LEU A 623 12.14 -24.04 10.77
N GLU A 624 12.78 -24.56 11.82
CA GLU A 624 12.70 -23.95 13.16
C GLU A 624 13.35 -22.57 13.25
N LYS A 625 14.38 -22.31 12.43
CA LYS A 625 15.11 -21.03 12.42
C LYS A 625 14.54 -19.97 11.48
N THR A 626 13.54 -20.29 10.65
CA THR A 626 13.01 -19.35 9.66
C THR A 626 11.73 -18.67 10.16
N PRO A 627 11.64 -17.33 10.14
CA PRO A 627 10.46 -16.60 10.56
C PRO A 627 9.22 -17.07 9.80
N GLN A 628 8.14 -17.35 10.52
CA GLN A 628 6.89 -17.76 9.91
C GLN A 628 5.99 -16.56 9.63
N LYS A 629 5.27 -16.58 8.50
CA LYS A 629 4.22 -15.59 8.21
C LYS A 629 2.97 -15.92 9.02
N GLY A 630 2.50 -14.98 9.84
CA GLY A 630 1.31 -15.15 10.68
C GLY A 630 0.03 -15.30 9.84
N SER A 631 -0.73 -16.37 10.07
CA SER A 631 -2.09 -16.53 9.53
C SER A 631 -3.13 -15.93 10.50
N LYS A 632 -4.17 -15.28 9.97
CA LYS A 632 -5.31 -14.80 10.77
C LYS A 632 -5.96 -15.99 11.50
N ARG A 633 -5.63 -16.20 12.77
CA ARG A 633 -6.46 -16.97 13.71
C ARG A 633 -7.22 -15.98 14.57
N SER A 634 -8.53 -15.86 14.35
CA SER A 634 -9.43 -15.19 15.28
C SER A 634 -9.73 -16.15 16.44
N SER A 635 -9.01 -16.01 17.54
CA SER A 635 -9.40 -16.60 18.82
C SER A 635 -8.93 -15.72 19.96
N SER A 636 -9.67 -14.63 20.21
CA SER A 636 -9.51 -13.83 21.41
C SER A 636 -10.34 -14.46 22.54
N GLN A 637 -9.74 -15.33 23.35
CA GLN A 637 -10.20 -15.54 24.72
C GLN A 637 -9.51 -14.47 25.58
N THR A 638 -10.27 -13.47 26.01
CA THR A 638 -9.84 -12.47 26.97
C THR A 638 -10.32 -12.91 28.36
N SER A 639 -9.38 -13.24 29.23
CA SER A 639 -9.60 -13.36 30.67
C SER A 639 -9.62 -11.95 31.28
N SER A 640 -10.80 -11.42 31.53
CA SER A 640 -10.99 -10.16 32.26
C SER A 640 -10.87 -10.40 33.77
N THR A 641 -9.81 -9.87 34.38
CA THR A 641 -9.76 -9.60 35.81
C THR A 641 -10.56 -8.32 36.11
N THR A 642 -11.51 -8.45 37.02
CA THR A 642 -12.43 -7.43 37.51
C THR A 642 -11.70 -6.34 38.27
N LYS A 643 -11.90 -5.08 37.90
CA LYS A 643 -11.70 -3.91 38.77
C LYS A 643 -13.05 -3.25 38.99
N GLU A 644 -13.60 -3.44 40.18
CA GLU A 644 -14.76 -2.71 40.69
C GLU A 644 -14.39 -1.24 40.93
N LYS A 645 -15.27 -0.34 40.49
CA LYS A 645 -15.30 1.06 40.89
C LYS A 645 -16.26 1.20 42.06
N THR A 646 -15.76 1.64 43.21
CA THR A 646 -16.57 2.11 44.33
C THR A 646 -16.68 3.63 44.34
N SER A 647 -17.89 4.06 44.67
CA SER A 647 -18.43 5.41 44.80
C SER A 647 -17.84 6.20 45.97
N THR A 648 -17.74 7.52 45.80
CA THR A 648 -17.71 8.53 46.87
C THR A 648 -19.03 8.55 47.65
N PRO A 649 -19.00 8.92 48.94
CA PRO A 649 -19.38 10.29 49.32
C PRO A 649 -18.46 10.90 50.41
N GLY A 650 -18.58 12.22 50.60
CA GLY A 650 -17.75 13.01 51.50
C GLY A 650 -18.33 13.26 52.90
N SER A 651 -17.71 14.28 53.51
CA SER A 651 -17.99 15.03 54.75
C SER A 651 -17.61 14.43 56.13
N ASP A 652 -16.76 15.22 56.78
CA ASP A 652 -16.71 15.63 58.19
C ASP A 652 -15.91 14.85 59.26
N ASP A 653 -15.02 15.67 59.85
CA ASP A 653 -14.67 15.83 61.26
C ASP A 653 -13.55 15.01 61.95
N ARG A 654 -12.60 15.82 62.46
CA ARG A 654 -11.91 15.79 63.76
C ARG A 654 -10.77 14.78 64.04
N GLU A 655 -9.58 15.39 64.08
CA GLU A 655 -8.68 15.48 65.24
C GLU A 655 -7.86 14.25 65.73
N LYS A 656 -6.59 14.57 66.02
CA LYS A 656 -5.59 13.92 66.88
C LYS A 656 -4.58 12.93 66.27
N SER A 657 -3.34 13.44 66.23
CA SER A 657 -2.04 12.75 66.26
C SER A 657 -1.85 11.95 67.60
N PRO A 658 -0.71 11.27 67.90
CA PRO A 658 0.53 11.03 67.13
C PRO A 658 1.13 9.58 67.24
N ILE A 659 2.07 9.22 66.32
CA ILE A 659 3.45 8.64 66.46
C ILE A 659 3.70 7.56 67.58
N PRO A 660 4.61 6.52 67.54
CA PRO A 660 5.83 6.31 66.70
C PRO A 660 6.25 4.86 66.27
N ARG A 661 7.30 4.82 65.41
CA ARG A 661 8.52 3.94 65.39
C ARG A 661 8.32 2.40 65.27
N LYS A 662 9.11 1.64 64.51
CA LYS A 662 10.58 1.57 64.45
C LYS A 662 11.05 0.94 63.13
N ARG A 663 12.20 1.45 62.67
CA ARG A 663 13.13 0.84 61.70
C ARG A 663 13.65 -0.51 62.21
N LYS A 664 13.97 -1.43 61.29
CA LYS A 664 15.33 -1.99 61.20
C LYS A 664 15.63 -2.52 59.79
N VAL A 665 16.87 -2.25 59.40
CA VAL A 665 17.57 -2.50 58.14
C VAL A 665 18.53 -3.67 58.38
N GLU A 666 18.79 -4.49 57.35
CA GLU A 666 20.12 -5.00 56.90
C GLU A 666 19.91 -6.06 55.80
N ARG A 667 20.38 -5.86 54.55
CA ARG A 667 21.73 -6.16 53.99
C ARG A 667 22.12 -7.64 54.17
N GLY A 668 22.53 -8.43 53.18
CA GLY A 668 22.84 -8.26 51.76
C GLY A 668 23.52 -9.54 51.23
N LEU A 669 24.00 -9.47 49.99
CA LEU A 669 25.03 -10.30 49.32
C LEU A 669 24.61 -11.54 48.49
N SER A 670 25.06 -11.51 47.22
CA SER A 670 25.33 -12.60 46.27
C SER A 670 26.78 -13.15 46.53
N PRO A 671 27.39 -14.14 45.80
CA PRO A 671 27.06 -14.69 44.46
C PRO A 671 27.35 -16.20 44.18
N SER A 672 26.96 -16.64 42.97
CA SER A 672 27.68 -17.55 42.05
C SER A 672 27.33 -19.06 41.92
N GLN A 673 27.18 -19.44 40.63
CA GLN A 673 27.53 -20.70 39.92
C GLN A 673 26.62 -21.96 39.91
N LYS A 674 26.65 -22.60 38.72
CA LYS A 674 26.08 -23.89 38.25
C LYS A 674 24.59 -23.81 37.86
N GLY A 675 24.11 -24.32 36.73
CA GLY A 675 24.64 -25.24 35.72
C GLY A 675 23.45 -26.05 35.18
N LEU A 676 23.31 -26.09 33.85
CA LEU A 676 22.33 -26.87 33.08
C LEU A 676 22.08 -28.30 33.63
N LYS A 677 20.82 -28.74 33.71
CA LYS A 677 20.31 -29.99 33.11
C LYS A 677 18.83 -30.30 33.46
N ASP A 678 18.12 -30.66 32.40
CA ASP A 678 17.11 -31.72 32.27
C ASP A 678 15.71 -31.55 32.86
N PHE A 679 14.89 -31.04 31.94
CA PHE A 679 13.48 -31.36 31.69
C PHE A 679 13.22 -32.87 31.49
N PHE A 680 12.00 -33.28 31.86
CA PHE A 680 11.25 -34.50 31.55
C PHE A 680 11.54 -35.79 32.35
N LYS A 681 10.62 -36.11 33.29
CA LYS A 681 9.77 -37.30 33.13
C LYS A 681 8.46 -37.20 33.96
N PRO A 682 7.40 -37.90 33.53
CA PRO A 682 6.02 -37.68 33.97
C PRO A 682 5.59 -38.66 35.05
N THR A 683 4.75 -38.22 35.99
CA THR A 683 4.00 -39.09 36.89
C THR A 683 2.52 -39.07 36.52
N LYS A 684 2.02 -40.25 36.12
CA LYS A 684 0.60 -40.58 36.01
C LYS A 684 0.13 -41.08 37.37
N GLU A 685 -1.06 -40.67 37.80
CA GLU A 685 -1.96 -41.52 38.57
C GLU A 685 -3.42 -41.14 38.25
N LYS A 686 -4.25 -42.15 38.00
CA LYS A 686 -5.71 -42.08 37.74
C LYS A 686 -6.44 -42.92 38.81
N VAL A 687 -7.78 -42.72 38.87
CA VAL A 687 -8.89 -43.63 39.30
C VAL A 687 -9.34 -43.44 40.76
N GLU A 688 -10.61 -43.25 41.17
CA GLU A 688 -11.95 -43.18 40.54
C GLU A 688 -13.03 -42.50 41.44
N VAL A 689 -13.99 -41.84 40.76
CA VAL A 689 -15.47 -41.80 40.91
C VAL A 689 -16.15 -41.43 42.25
N LYS A 690 -16.90 -40.30 42.20
CA LYS A 690 -18.30 -40.20 42.70
C LYS A 690 -19.08 -39.07 41.99
N LYS A 691 -20.12 -39.49 41.24
CA LYS A 691 -21.39 -38.85 40.80
C LYS A 691 -21.41 -37.38 40.32
N GLU A 692 -22.06 -37.19 39.16
CA GLU A 692 -22.30 -35.95 38.41
C GLU A 692 -22.81 -34.75 39.23
N PRO A 693 -22.40 -33.53 38.81
CA PRO A 693 -23.29 -32.37 38.85
C PRO A 693 -23.49 -31.73 37.46
N LYS A 694 -24.72 -31.21 37.29
CA LYS A 694 -25.32 -30.56 36.11
C LYS A 694 -24.40 -29.56 35.40
N SER A 695 -24.44 -29.57 34.07
CA SER A 695 -23.75 -28.64 33.17
C SER A 695 -24.11 -27.17 33.43
N PRO A 696 -23.18 -26.22 33.18
CA PRO A 696 -23.42 -24.80 33.40
C PRO A 696 -24.42 -24.23 32.38
N LYS A 697 -25.46 -23.55 32.87
CA LYS A 697 -26.49 -22.88 32.05
C LYS A 697 -25.87 -21.74 31.24
N SER A 698 -25.88 -21.85 29.91
CA SER A 698 -25.50 -20.77 28.98
C SER A 698 -26.44 -19.56 29.13
N LYS A 699 -25.93 -18.34 28.99
CA LYS A 699 -26.74 -17.08 29.06
C LYS A 699 -27.07 -16.51 27.67
N LEU A 700 -27.08 -17.37 26.64
CA LEU A 700 -27.18 -16.97 25.24
C LEU A 700 -28.37 -16.05 24.95
N PHE A 701 -29.54 -16.23 25.58
CA PHE A 701 -30.76 -15.45 25.35
C PHE A 701 -31.12 -14.48 26.48
N SER A 702 -30.18 -14.21 27.40
CA SER A 702 -30.36 -13.25 28.49
C SER A 702 -30.91 -11.89 28.01
N GLY A 703 -31.98 -11.44 28.66
CA GLY A 703 -32.66 -10.16 28.38
C GLY A 703 -33.59 -10.17 27.17
N LEU A 704 -33.88 -11.33 26.57
CA LEU A 704 -34.86 -11.47 25.50
C LEU A 704 -36.15 -12.10 26.03
N VAL A 705 -37.27 -11.42 25.79
CA VAL A 705 -38.61 -11.95 26.06
C VAL A 705 -39.22 -12.43 24.74
N ALA A 706 -39.61 -13.70 24.67
CA ALA A 706 -40.15 -14.31 23.46
C ALA A 706 -41.60 -14.75 23.63
N HIS A 707 -42.38 -14.61 22.56
CA HIS A 707 -43.68 -15.23 22.38
C HIS A 707 -43.61 -16.26 21.24
N PHE A 708 -44.15 -17.46 21.45
CA PHE A 708 -44.15 -18.52 20.44
C PHE A 708 -45.56 -18.63 19.85
N ALA A 709 -45.73 -18.16 18.61
CA ALA A 709 -47.03 -18.08 17.93
C ALA A 709 -47.46 -19.41 17.26
N MET A 710 -46.93 -20.55 17.71
CA MET A 710 -47.21 -21.88 17.14
C MET A 710 -47.96 -22.75 18.15
N GLU A 711 -48.94 -23.53 17.69
CA GLU A 711 -49.73 -24.43 18.55
C GLU A 711 -49.14 -25.85 18.68
N LYS A 712 -48.30 -26.30 17.75
CA LYS A 712 -47.68 -27.64 17.78
C LYS A 712 -46.17 -27.57 18.07
N ASP A 713 -45.71 -28.44 18.96
CA ASP A 713 -44.29 -28.73 19.26
C ASP A 713 -43.44 -27.61 19.90
N THR A 714 -44.06 -26.76 20.73
CA THR A 714 -43.34 -25.66 21.39
C THR A 714 -42.66 -26.02 22.71
N GLY A 715 -42.99 -27.15 23.35
CA GLY A 715 -42.49 -27.48 24.70
C GLY A 715 -40.97 -27.53 24.82
N LYS A 716 -40.30 -28.31 23.96
CA LYS A 716 -38.83 -28.47 23.98
C LYS A 716 -38.10 -27.17 23.64
N LEU A 717 -38.63 -26.38 22.70
CA LEU A 717 -38.03 -25.11 22.30
C LEU A 717 -38.19 -24.05 23.39
N ARG A 718 -39.34 -24.01 24.06
CA ARG A 718 -39.58 -23.11 25.19
C ARG A 718 -38.59 -23.40 26.32
N GLU A 719 -38.45 -24.67 26.71
CA GLU A 719 -37.48 -25.09 27.72
C GLU A 719 -36.04 -24.74 27.33
N GLN A 720 -35.64 -24.98 26.07
CA GLN A 720 -34.30 -24.62 25.60
C GLN A 720 -34.03 -23.11 25.63
N PHE A 721 -35.03 -22.29 25.33
CA PHE A 721 -34.89 -20.83 25.35
C PHE A 721 -34.69 -20.32 26.79
N GLU A 722 -35.47 -20.84 27.73
CA GLU A 722 -35.37 -20.50 29.16
C GLU A 722 -34.10 -21.05 29.81
N MET A 723 -33.69 -22.29 29.47
CA MET A 723 -32.42 -22.87 29.92
C MET A 723 -31.22 -22.00 29.52
N HIS A 724 -31.32 -21.28 28.40
CA HIS A 724 -30.28 -20.40 27.88
C HIS A 724 -30.48 -18.93 28.28
N GLY A 725 -31.32 -18.64 29.28
CA GLY A 725 -31.49 -17.33 29.91
C GLY A 725 -32.54 -16.42 29.27
N GLY A 726 -33.32 -16.90 28.31
CA GLY A 726 -34.48 -16.18 27.78
C GLY A 726 -35.70 -16.25 28.70
N SER A 727 -36.68 -15.38 28.49
CA SER A 727 -37.96 -15.44 29.22
C SER A 727 -39.12 -15.57 28.24
N ILE A 728 -40.14 -16.34 28.61
CA ILE A 728 -41.30 -16.56 27.75
C ILE A 728 -42.49 -15.79 28.30
N THR A 729 -43.30 -15.22 27.40
CA THR A 729 -44.51 -14.51 27.78
C THR A 729 -45.69 -14.89 26.90
N THR A 730 -46.87 -14.99 27.50
CA THR A 730 -48.16 -15.07 26.81
C THR A 730 -48.71 -13.68 26.46
N ASP A 731 -48.21 -12.63 27.12
CA ASP A 731 -48.55 -11.24 26.84
C ASP A 731 -47.76 -10.75 25.62
N THR A 732 -48.40 -10.74 24.45
CA THR A 732 -47.80 -10.33 23.18
C THR A 732 -47.27 -8.90 23.20
N GLN A 733 -47.77 -8.04 24.10
CA GLN A 733 -47.28 -6.68 24.27
C GLN A 733 -45.99 -6.61 25.08
N LYS A 734 -45.55 -7.68 25.74
CA LYS A 734 -44.26 -7.73 26.46
C LYS A 734 -43.14 -8.42 25.68
N ALA A 735 -43.47 -9.05 24.54
CA ALA A 735 -42.50 -9.77 23.73
C ALA A 735 -41.55 -8.83 22.97
N ASN A 736 -40.25 -9.16 23.00
CA ASN A 736 -39.24 -8.58 22.12
C ASN A 736 -39.09 -9.39 20.82
N LEU A 737 -39.36 -10.69 20.89
CA LEU A 737 -39.27 -11.64 19.78
C LEU A 737 -40.57 -12.44 19.64
N VAL A 738 -40.97 -12.72 18.41
CA VAL A 738 -42.03 -13.68 18.10
C VAL A 738 -41.47 -14.76 17.19
N PHE A 739 -41.66 -16.03 17.57
CA PHE A 739 -41.22 -17.17 16.78
C PHE A 739 -42.37 -17.84 16.03
N TYR A 740 -42.14 -18.12 14.74
CA TYR A 740 -43.05 -18.78 13.81
C TYR A 740 -42.46 -20.08 13.26
N GLY A 741 -43.31 -21.06 12.97
CA GLY A 741 -42.91 -22.41 12.55
C GLY A 741 -42.79 -22.59 11.05
N THR A 742 -43.36 -21.67 10.30
CA THR A 742 -43.37 -21.70 8.84
C THR A 742 -42.59 -20.51 8.28
N THR A 743 -42.16 -20.63 7.03
CA THR A 743 -41.63 -19.52 6.22
C THR A 743 -42.74 -18.77 5.48
N GLU A 744 -44.00 -19.01 5.86
CA GLU A 744 -45.17 -18.41 5.22
C GLU A 744 -45.22 -16.89 5.41
N ILE A 745 -45.82 -16.24 4.43
CA ILE A 745 -45.99 -14.79 4.41
C ILE A 745 -47.11 -14.41 5.38
N VAL A 746 -46.78 -13.60 6.39
CA VAL A 746 -47.76 -13.13 7.38
C VAL A 746 -48.20 -11.70 7.07
N ASP A 747 -49.50 -11.43 7.18
CA ASP A 747 -50.09 -10.10 6.94
C ASP A 747 -49.76 -9.13 8.08
N LEU A 748 -49.02 -8.06 7.76
CA LEU A 748 -48.56 -7.06 8.73
C LEU A 748 -49.73 -6.33 9.41
N ASN A 749 -50.86 -6.15 8.71
CA ASN A 749 -52.00 -5.42 9.25
C ASN A 749 -52.73 -6.20 10.36
N LYS A 750 -52.65 -7.53 10.32
CA LYS A 750 -53.18 -8.41 11.37
C LYS A 750 -52.27 -8.49 12.61
N LEU A 751 -50.96 -8.30 12.44
CA LEU A 751 -49.98 -8.38 13.52
C LEU A 751 -49.82 -7.08 14.32
N ARG A 752 -50.03 -5.92 13.67
CA ARG A 752 -49.83 -4.60 14.29
C ARG A 752 -50.62 -4.34 15.58
N PRO A 753 -51.88 -4.79 15.74
CA PRO A 753 -52.61 -4.62 17.01
C PRO A 753 -52.08 -5.52 18.13
N LEU A 754 -51.43 -6.63 17.79
CA LEU A 754 -51.08 -7.69 18.74
C LEU A 754 -49.69 -7.49 19.37
N TYR A 755 -48.74 -6.88 18.67
CA TYR A 755 -47.36 -6.77 19.12
C TYR A 755 -46.84 -5.33 19.07
N ARG A 756 -45.86 -5.01 19.93
CA ARG A 756 -45.18 -3.70 19.89
C ARG A 756 -44.43 -3.52 18.57
N ARG A 757 -44.34 -2.27 18.09
CA ARG A 757 -43.60 -1.93 16.84
C ARG A 757 -42.13 -2.36 16.84
N SER A 758 -41.50 -2.47 18.00
CA SER A 758 -40.10 -2.89 18.15
C SER A 758 -39.91 -4.41 18.19
N CYS A 759 -41.00 -5.19 18.14
CA CYS A 759 -40.97 -6.64 18.22
C CYS A 759 -40.47 -7.25 16.91
N ARG A 760 -39.57 -8.23 16.99
CA ARG A 760 -38.99 -8.89 15.81
C ARG A 760 -39.70 -10.21 15.55
N HIS A 761 -40.18 -10.39 14.32
CA HIS A 761 -40.87 -11.59 13.86
C HIS A 761 -39.87 -12.51 13.16
N LEU A 762 -39.56 -13.66 13.76
CA LEU A 762 -38.48 -14.55 13.35
C LEU A 762 -38.99 -15.97 13.13
N ASN A 763 -38.37 -16.69 12.19
CA ASN A 763 -38.56 -18.13 12.08
C ASN A 763 -37.80 -18.85 13.22
N VAL A 764 -38.35 -19.96 13.74
CA VAL A 764 -37.75 -20.78 14.80
C VAL A 764 -36.32 -21.23 14.49
N SER A 765 -35.97 -21.39 13.21
CA SER A 765 -34.59 -21.69 12.76
C SER A 765 -33.55 -20.70 13.29
N TRP A 766 -33.91 -19.43 13.55
CA TRP A 766 -33.02 -18.46 14.20
C TRP A 766 -32.52 -18.95 15.55
N MET A 767 -33.43 -19.51 16.36
CA MET A 767 -33.13 -20.01 17.69
C MET A 767 -32.28 -21.28 17.60
N GLN A 768 -32.66 -22.21 16.72
CA GLN A 768 -31.93 -23.47 16.51
C GLN A 768 -30.49 -23.21 16.04
N THR A 769 -30.30 -22.38 15.01
CA THR A 769 -28.95 -22.01 14.53
C THR A 769 -28.17 -21.19 15.58
N SER A 770 -28.84 -20.39 16.40
CA SER A 770 -28.17 -19.67 17.50
C SER A 770 -27.66 -20.63 18.58
N LEU A 771 -28.41 -21.68 18.89
CA LEU A 771 -28.00 -22.74 19.81
C LEU A 771 -26.85 -23.58 19.24
N GLU A 772 -26.93 -23.99 17.97
CA GLU A 772 -25.87 -24.75 17.30
C GLU A 772 -24.53 -24.00 17.25
N LYS A 773 -24.58 -22.70 16.91
CA LYS A 773 -23.37 -21.87 16.77
C LYS A 773 -22.94 -21.19 18.07
N GLN A 774 -23.66 -21.42 19.17
CA GLN A 774 -23.45 -20.76 20.48
C GLN A 774 -23.31 -19.22 20.38
N SER A 775 -24.03 -18.61 19.44
CA SER A 775 -23.97 -17.17 19.16
C SER A 775 -25.28 -16.68 18.52
N ARG A 776 -25.77 -15.50 18.94
CA ARG A 776 -27.02 -14.92 18.40
C ARG A 776 -26.85 -14.60 16.93
N GLN A 777 -27.68 -15.21 16.08
CA GLN A 777 -27.61 -14.97 14.65
C GLN A 777 -28.18 -13.58 14.26
N PRO A 778 -27.72 -12.96 13.17
CA PRO A 778 -28.27 -11.68 12.72
C PRO A 778 -29.73 -11.83 12.27
N TYR A 779 -30.61 -10.99 12.81
CA TYR A 779 -32.06 -11.06 12.60
C TYR A 779 -32.55 -11.01 11.14
N PRO A 780 -31.96 -10.20 10.21
CA PRO A 780 -32.49 -10.09 8.85
C PRO A 780 -32.53 -11.40 8.06
N LEU A 781 -31.63 -12.35 8.36
CA LEU A 781 -31.54 -13.63 7.67
C LEU A 781 -32.67 -14.61 8.05
N PHE A 782 -33.35 -14.35 9.16
CA PHE A 782 -34.37 -15.23 9.72
C PHE A 782 -35.71 -14.51 9.93
N ALA A 783 -35.83 -13.29 9.41
CA ALA A 783 -37.05 -12.51 9.50
C ALA A 783 -38.15 -13.19 8.68
N VAL A 784 -39.35 -13.27 9.24
CA VAL A 784 -40.52 -13.74 8.50
C VAL A 784 -40.89 -12.70 7.44
N MET A 785 -41.23 -13.15 6.23
CA MET A 785 -41.68 -12.24 5.17
C MET A 785 -43.04 -11.66 5.54
N LEU A 786 -43.12 -10.33 5.64
CA LEU A 786 -44.35 -9.62 5.98
C LEU A 786 -44.94 -9.01 4.70
N LYS A 787 -46.19 -9.35 4.37
CA LYS A 787 -46.95 -8.64 3.33
C LYS A 787 -47.46 -7.34 3.93
N ARG A 788 -47.17 -6.21 3.28
CA ARG A 788 -47.66 -4.89 3.68
C ARG A 788 -49.13 -4.73 3.34
#